data_AF-A0A914E9R2-F1
#
_entry.id   AF-A0A914E9R2-F1
#
_cell.length_a   1.000
_cell.length_b   1.000
_cell.length_c   1.000
_cell.angle_alpha   90.00
_cell.angle_beta   90.00
_cell.angle_gamma   90.00
#
_symmetry.space_group_name_H-M   'P 1'
#
loop_
_entity.id
_entity.type
_entity.pdbx_description
1 polymer ?
#
loop_
_entity_poly.entity_id
_entity_poly.type
_entity_poly.pdbx_seq_one_letter_code
_entity_poly.pdbx_strand_id
1 'polypeptide(L)'
;MKVLNDGSTAAQTDEWSTGKKLGEDVPMEREEEEVQSLIPIQACGAFVTALEDEFMAVREAAVYSLGKLAVNRPTFANATIDHLADMFNDEIAQIRLDAIHALTPLVIHGVLGQEQLNTILTGLDDAASDNRMALHELLSRSHLADAACVKQCVQILLRTLGRFPTDRESTYRCLASIGLKHAHLVQTLAVELLGVTPVFDMQEQSIEDEIYLAKLVLVLNAASKQPVICSLTPPYVKKHYRFLRCASPHLIPKIKEYEQSIISESSVCASSSMIDLKVQSLLDNAYKRMVEAHISAGISEKSALFKLILRDLEAYQTIEEEIAVPARFLHDLCNVMNLFDIVNTGIRSGDEITTIFNIIQQAHRKIGWIESQYHGVDKKILAALRECTLFLNLIQVAILIDHIPNGQKQAPKLVQEEILAVENRFKKLDSKPSDFTTKLIHWLNEKLSETVQNGSNLEEKKDFLSGHGIIAQLTGAYIPAPETLPSLRKISMKSVQVIDPNKDVQAEKIVKFVSGLPTGVELNCMLHNLTAEDLEKFRIKIEYPDETIAYYRPRSTEFITLSNRLVRVQTTVLISAQLWAEASEIQLCCGVLLSSPQGISIGANEYTKENFFVPLPDADEPTQFNKISVKIHPVNRM
;
A
#
# COMPACT_ATOMS: atom_id res chain seq x y z
N MET A 1 -33.66 26.91 58.97
CA MET A 1 -33.69 28.35 58.65
C MET A 1 -33.00 28.59 57.32
N LYS A 2 -33.78 28.75 56.25
CA LYS A 2 -33.42 29.48 55.04
C LYS A 2 -34.71 30.10 54.53
N VAL A 3 -34.70 31.42 54.43
CA VAL A 3 -35.84 32.25 54.02
C VAL A 3 -35.80 32.36 52.50
N LEU A 4 -36.90 32.04 51.83
CA LEU A 4 -37.16 32.46 50.46
C LEU A 4 -38.22 33.56 50.51
N ASN A 5 -37.95 34.63 49.76
CA ASN A 5 -38.86 35.73 49.46
C ASN A 5 -39.97 35.20 48.55
N ASP A 6 -41.08 34.82 49.15
CA ASP A 6 -42.44 35.02 48.63
C ASP A 6 -43.39 34.59 49.74
N GLY A 7 -44.13 35.55 50.30
CA GLY A 7 -44.89 35.42 51.54
C GLY A 7 -46.06 34.45 51.48
N SER A 8 -45.78 33.15 51.48
CA SER A 8 -46.77 32.11 51.80
C SER A 8 -46.14 31.06 52.71
N THR A 9 -46.76 30.88 53.87
CA THR A 9 -46.37 29.98 54.96
C THR A 9 -46.52 28.52 54.56
N ALA A 10 -45.47 27.73 54.77
CA ALA A 10 -45.60 26.28 54.85
C ALA A 10 -46.46 25.92 56.07
N ALA A 11 -47.72 25.55 55.83
CA ALA A 11 -48.54 24.88 56.84
C ALA A 11 -48.14 23.41 56.86
N GLN A 12 -47.43 23.00 57.91
CA GLN A 12 -47.43 21.60 58.35
C GLN A 12 -48.86 21.27 58.77
N THR A 13 -49.55 20.42 58.02
CA THR A 13 -50.71 19.69 58.51
C THR A 13 -50.32 18.24 58.68
N ASP A 14 -49.96 17.90 59.92
CA ASP A 14 -50.02 16.54 60.45
C ASP A 14 -51.49 16.08 60.41
N GLU A 15 -51.92 15.46 59.31
CA GLU A 15 -53.17 14.70 59.29
C GLU A 15 -52.85 13.22 59.41
N TRP A 16 -53.16 12.66 60.59
CA TRP A 16 -53.19 11.22 60.78
C TRP A 16 -54.26 10.59 59.89
N SER A 17 -53.83 9.62 59.08
CA SER A 17 -54.68 8.83 58.18
C SER A 17 -55.77 8.10 58.97
N THR A 18 -57.03 8.50 58.74
CA THR A 18 -58.20 7.75 59.19
C THR A 18 -58.42 6.63 58.17
N GLY A 19 -58.04 5.40 58.53
CA GLY A 19 -57.92 4.22 57.65
C GLY A 19 -59.18 3.75 56.92
N LYS A 20 -59.76 4.60 56.08
CA LYS A 20 -60.96 4.34 55.27
C LYS A 20 -60.74 4.54 53.76
N LYS A 21 -59.49 4.72 53.33
CA LYS A 21 -59.10 4.79 51.92
C LYS A 21 -57.89 3.87 51.66
N LEU A 22 -58.13 2.58 51.56
CA LEU A 22 -57.12 1.65 51.02
C LEU A 22 -57.14 1.78 49.50
N GLY A 23 -56.18 2.52 48.94
CA GLY A 23 -55.95 2.58 47.49
C GLY A 23 -55.31 3.85 46.95
N GLU A 24 -55.19 4.94 47.73
CA GLU A 24 -54.62 6.21 47.24
C GLU A 24 -53.09 6.32 47.42
N ASP A 25 -52.47 5.46 48.25
CA ASP A 25 -51.01 5.46 48.51
C ASP A 25 -50.28 4.32 47.79
N VAL A 26 -50.59 4.07 46.51
CA VAL A 26 -49.66 3.33 45.64
C VAL A 26 -48.65 4.36 45.14
N PRO A 27 -47.33 4.19 45.36
CA PRO A 27 -46.36 5.05 44.72
C PRO A 27 -46.58 4.92 43.21
N MET A 28 -47.12 5.97 42.60
CA MET A 28 -47.18 6.11 41.16
C MET A 28 -45.77 5.86 40.66
N GLU A 29 -45.57 4.77 39.90
CA GLU A 29 -44.36 4.61 39.12
C GLU A 29 -44.17 5.94 38.40
N ARG A 30 -42.97 6.53 38.51
CA ARG A 30 -42.66 7.70 37.67
C ARG A 30 -42.92 7.21 36.27
N GLU A 31 -43.97 7.73 35.63
CA GLU A 31 -44.16 7.57 34.20
C GLU A 31 -42.86 8.08 33.58
N GLU A 32 -41.99 7.14 33.19
CA GLU A 32 -40.96 7.43 32.23
C GLU A 32 -41.71 8.02 31.04
N GLU A 33 -41.50 9.31 30.79
CA GLU A 33 -42.12 10.05 29.70
C GLU A 33 -42.25 9.11 28.50
N GLU A 34 -43.51 8.83 28.11
CA GLU A 34 -43.81 7.98 26.96
C GLU A 34 -42.83 8.33 25.84
N VAL A 35 -41.96 7.38 25.51
CA VAL A 35 -41.03 7.48 24.40
C VAL A 35 -41.90 7.71 23.16
N GLN A 36 -42.08 8.97 22.79
CA GLN A 36 -42.72 9.34 21.54
C GLN A 36 -42.09 8.47 20.47
N SER A 37 -42.88 7.60 19.83
CA SER A 37 -42.43 6.71 18.76
C SER A 37 -41.64 7.54 17.74
N LEU A 38 -40.30 7.43 17.81
CA LEU A 38 -39.33 8.33 17.16
C LEU A 38 -39.36 8.26 15.63
N ILE A 39 -40.04 7.25 15.08
CA ILE A 39 -40.34 7.06 13.67
C ILE A 39 -41.84 6.73 13.62
N PRO A 40 -42.63 7.34 12.72
CA PRO A 40 -44.01 6.90 12.52
C PRO A 40 -43.98 5.43 12.13
N ILE A 41 -44.80 4.57 12.74
CA ILE A 41 -44.81 3.11 12.51
C ILE A 41 -44.80 2.75 11.02
N GLN A 42 -45.42 3.58 10.19
CA GLN A 42 -45.45 3.47 8.73
C GLN A 42 -44.05 3.57 8.07
N ALA A 43 -43.15 4.41 8.60
CA ALA A 43 -41.79 4.57 8.09
C ALA A 43 -40.85 3.43 8.50
N CYS A 44 -41.10 2.74 9.63
CA CYS A 44 -40.41 1.48 9.94
C CYS A 44 -40.78 0.39 8.92
N GLY A 45 -42.07 0.29 8.58
CA GLY A 45 -42.53 -0.61 7.53
C GLY A 45 -41.87 -0.32 6.17
N ALA A 46 -41.71 0.97 5.83
CA ALA A 46 -41.05 1.38 4.59
C ALA A 46 -39.59 0.90 4.50
N PHE A 47 -38.83 0.93 5.60
CA PHE A 47 -37.45 0.42 5.62
C PHE A 47 -37.40 -1.10 5.42
N VAL A 48 -38.24 -1.86 6.13
CA VAL A 48 -38.29 -3.32 5.97
C VAL A 48 -38.68 -3.68 4.54
N THR A 49 -39.70 -3.03 3.97
CA THR A 49 -40.08 -3.27 2.56
C THR A 49 -39.00 -2.87 1.57
N ALA A 50 -38.21 -1.84 1.87
CA ALA A 50 -37.12 -1.40 1.00
C ALA A 50 -35.89 -2.33 1.09
N LEU A 51 -35.68 -3.02 2.21
CA LEU A 51 -34.68 -4.07 2.35
C LEU A 51 -35.05 -5.33 1.55
N GLU A 52 -36.35 -5.60 1.39
CA GLU A 52 -36.89 -6.73 0.61
C GLU A 52 -37.16 -6.38 -0.87
N ASP A 53 -36.72 -5.21 -1.34
CA ASP A 53 -37.02 -4.73 -2.70
C ASP A 53 -36.29 -5.54 -3.79
N GLU A 54 -36.92 -5.66 -4.96
CA GLU A 54 -36.35 -6.37 -6.12
C GLU A 54 -35.09 -5.66 -6.66
N PHE A 55 -35.03 -4.33 -6.58
CA PHE A 55 -33.93 -3.54 -7.13
C PHE A 55 -32.80 -3.38 -6.12
N MET A 56 -31.60 -3.80 -6.52
CA MET A 56 -30.36 -3.64 -5.73
C MET A 56 -30.16 -2.21 -5.22
N ALA A 57 -30.42 -1.20 -6.07
CA ALA A 57 -30.23 0.20 -5.70
C ALA A 57 -31.15 0.67 -4.57
N VAL A 58 -32.34 0.09 -4.45
CA VAL A 58 -33.29 0.40 -3.37
C VAL A 58 -32.82 -0.26 -2.08
N ARG A 59 -32.40 -1.54 -2.14
CA ARG A 59 -31.81 -2.26 -1.01
C ARG A 59 -30.55 -1.57 -0.47
N GLU A 60 -29.63 -1.18 -1.36
CA GLU A 60 -28.40 -0.45 -1.01
C GLU A 60 -28.71 0.88 -0.29
N ALA A 61 -29.63 1.67 -0.85
CA ALA A 61 -30.05 2.93 -0.23
C ALA A 61 -30.75 2.73 1.12
N ALA A 62 -31.53 1.65 1.27
CA ALA A 62 -32.19 1.29 2.53
C ALA A 62 -31.18 0.91 3.61
N VAL A 63 -30.24 0.00 3.31
CA VAL A 63 -29.15 -0.41 4.22
C VAL A 63 -28.32 0.80 4.65
N TYR A 64 -27.91 1.64 3.69
CA TYR A 64 -27.13 2.84 3.98
C TYR A 64 -27.88 3.82 4.89
N SER A 65 -29.15 4.10 4.58
CA SER A 65 -29.98 5.04 5.34
C SER A 65 -30.25 4.53 6.75
N LEU A 66 -30.57 3.23 6.89
CA LEU A 66 -30.84 2.58 8.15
C LEU A 66 -29.60 2.57 9.06
N GLY A 67 -28.45 2.17 8.52
CA GLY A 67 -27.16 2.22 9.22
C GLY A 67 -26.82 3.63 9.69
N LYS A 68 -26.94 4.63 8.81
CA LYS A 68 -26.64 6.03 9.14
C LYS A 68 -27.54 6.60 10.23
N LEU A 69 -28.82 6.23 10.25
CA LEU A 69 -29.79 6.67 11.26
C LEU A 69 -29.49 6.06 12.64
N ALA A 70 -29.01 4.82 12.66
CA ALA A 70 -28.74 4.05 13.86
C ALA A 70 -27.42 4.42 14.58
N VAL A 71 -26.40 4.93 13.87
CA VAL A 71 -25.07 5.20 14.48
C VAL A 71 -25.13 6.06 15.74
N ASN A 72 -25.99 7.07 15.77
CA ASN A 72 -26.05 8.03 16.89
C ASN A 72 -27.14 7.69 17.91
N ARG A 73 -27.81 6.52 17.79
CA ARG A 73 -29.03 6.19 18.54
C ARG A 73 -28.99 4.75 19.05
N PRO A 74 -28.58 4.51 20.31
CA PRO A 74 -28.32 3.15 20.81
C PRO A 74 -29.58 2.27 20.90
N THR A 75 -30.73 2.82 21.28
CA THR A 75 -31.99 2.06 21.37
C THR A 75 -32.47 1.61 19.99
N PHE A 76 -32.42 2.49 19.00
CA PHE A 76 -32.76 2.19 17.62
C PHE A 76 -31.73 1.26 16.97
N ALA A 77 -30.45 1.42 17.29
CA ALA A 77 -29.39 0.51 16.84
C ALA A 77 -29.67 -0.94 17.27
N ASN A 78 -30.06 -1.18 18.51
CA ASN A 78 -30.37 -2.54 18.99
C ASN A 78 -31.51 -3.21 18.20
N ALA A 79 -32.57 -2.48 17.86
CA ALA A 79 -33.66 -2.99 17.02
C ALA A 79 -33.25 -3.17 15.54
N THR A 80 -32.25 -2.42 15.09
CA THR A 80 -31.76 -2.44 13.71
C THR A 80 -30.79 -3.59 13.44
N ILE A 81 -30.11 -4.10 14.48
CA ILE A 81 -29.11 -5.17 14.36
C ILE A 81 -29.70 -6.40 13.68
N ASP A 82 -30.90 -6.83 14.09
CA ASP A 82 -31.54 -8.04 13.53
C ASP A 82 -31.85 -7.87 12.04
N HIS A 83 -32.46 -6.74 11.68
CA HIS A 83 -32.81 -6.44 10.29
C HIS A 83 -31.58 -6.32 9.38
N LEU A 84 -30.47 -5.74 9.87
CA LEU A 84 -29.22 -5.69 9.10
C LEU A 84 -28.49 -7.03 9.06
N ALA A 85 -28.59 -7.85 10.11
CA ALA A 85 -28.00 -9.18 10.14
C ALA A 85 -28.70 -10.13 9.16
N ASP A 86 -30.01 -10.00 8.96
CA ASP A 86 -30.75 -10.77 7.96
C ASP A 86 -30.22 -10.52 6.53
N MET A 87 -29.79 -9.29 6.24
CA MET A 87 -29.19 -8.91 4.95
C MET A 87 -27.85 -9.62 4.68
N PHE A 88 -27.26 -10.31 5.65
CA PHE A 88 -26.03 -11.09 5.43
C PHE A 88 -26.30 -12.36 4.62
N ASN A 89 -27.55 -12.74 4.43
CA ASN A 89 -27.95 -13.86 3.57
C ASN A 89 -28.54 -13.41 2.23
N ASP A 90 -28.36 -12.13 1.86
CA ASP A 90 -28.83 -11.59 0.58
C ASP A 90 -28.12 -12.28 -0.62
N GLU A 91 -28.82 -12.38 -1.74
CA GLU A 91 -28.33 -12.99 -2.97
C GLU A 91 -27.15 -12.21 -3.59
N ILE A 92 -27.10 -10.89 -3.40
CA ILE A 92 -26.08 -10.01 -3.98
C ILE A 92 -24.96 -9.77 -2.98
N ALA A 93 -23.73 -10.17 -3.35
CA ALA A 93 -22.55 -10.02 -2.49
C ALA A 93 -22.28 -8.58 -2.04
N GLN A 94 -22.55 -7.60 -2.91
CA GLN A 94 -22.38 -6.17 -2.60
C GLN A 94 -23.32 -5.71 -1.47
N ILE A 95 -24.60 -6.11 -1.51
CA ILE A 95 -25.57 -5.76 -0.46
C ILE A 95 -25.14 -6.36 0.88
N ARG A 96 -24.66 -7.62 0.87
CA ARG A 96 -24.11 -8.26 2.07
C ARG A 96 -22.94 -7.45 2.66
N LEU A 97 -22.01 -7.01 1.82
CA LEU A 97 -20.87 -6.18 2.26
C LEU A 97 -21.34 -4.86 2.87
N ASP A 98 -22.28 -4.18 2.22
CA ASP A 98 -22.82 -2.91 2.68
C ASP A 98 -23.58 -3.06 4.01
N ALA A 99 -24.28 -4.18 4.20
CA ALA A 99 -24.93 -4.53 5.46
C ALA A 99 -23.91 -4.74 6.59
N ILE A 100 -22.82 -5.48 6.32
CA ILE A 100 -21.73 -5.68 7.30
C ILE A 100 -21.10 -4.34 7.69
N HIS A 101 -20.83 -3.47 6.72
CA HIS A 101 -20.29 -2.13 6.99
C HIS A 101 -21.26 -1.23 7.76
N ALA A 102 -22.55 -1.29 7.44
CA ALA A 102 -23.59 -0.56 8.17
C ALA A 102 -23.74 -1.06 9.61
N LEU A 103 -23.62 -2.37 9.85
CA LEU A 103 -23.76 -2.98 11.17
C LEU A 103 -22.52 -2.77 12.06
N THR A 104 -21.32 -2.79 11.50
CA THR A 104 -20.03 -2.68 12.22
C THR A 104 -19.94 -1.53 13.26
N PRO A 105 -20.35 -0.28 12.96
CA PRO A 105 -20.34 0.79 13.96
C PRO A 105 -21.42 0.61 15.04
N LEU A 106 -22.51 -0.11 14.77
CA LEU A 106 -23.66 -0.28 15.66
C LEU A 106 -23.41 -1.34 16.75
N VAL A 107 -22.60 -2.38 16.45
CA VAL A 107 -22.34 -3.49 17.38
C VAL A 107 -21.64 -3.04 18.68
N ILE A 108 -21.08 -1.83 18.73
CA ILE A 108 -20.49 -1.28 19.96
C ILE A 108 -21.56 -0.97 21.01
N HIS A 109 -22.79 -0.65 20.58
CA HIS A 109 -23.89 -0.25 21.45
C HIS A 109 -24.71 -1.43 21.98
N GLY A 110 -24.62 -2.58 21.32
CA GLY A 110 -25.36 -3.79 21.67
C GLY A 110 -24.46 -4.89 22.23
N VAL A 111 -25.10 -5.87 22.88
CA VAL A 111 -24.46 -7.14 23.23
C VAL A 111 -25.05 -8.19 22.29
N LEU A 112 -24.19 -8.91 21.57
CA LEU A 112 -24.62 -9.98 20.67
C LEU A 112 -24.97 -11.22 21.49
N GLY A 113 -26.26 -11.57 21.46
CA GLY A 113 -26.76 -12.85 21.96
C GLY A 113 -26.47 -14.00 20.99
N GLN A 114 -26.81 -15.22 21.40
CA GLN A 114 -26.51 -16.43 20.64
C GLN A 114 -27.21 -16.49 19.27
N GLU A 115 -28.48 -16.09 19.18
CA GLU A 115 -29.24 -16.13 17.92
C GLU A 115 -28.68 -15.15 16.89
N GLN A 116 -28.47 -13.89 17.29
CA GLN A 116 -27.86 -12.85 16.44
C GLN A 116 -26.46 -13.26 15.98
N LEU A 117 -25.67 -13.82 16.90
CA LEU A 117 -24.32 -14.29 16.60
C LEU A 117 -24.35 -15.44 15.57
N ASN A 118 -25.31 -16.35 15.63
CA ASN A 118 -25.42 -17.44 14.66
C ASN A 118 -25.57 -16.91 13.23
N THR A 119 -26.47 -15.94 13.02
CA THR A 119 -26.68 -15.32 11.71
C THR A 119 -25.44 -14.58 11.22
N ILE A 120 -24.72 -13.90 12.11
CA ILE A 120 -23.46 -13.23 11.77
C ILE A 120 -22.37 -14.25 11.40
N LEU A 121 -22.27 -15.36 12.14
CA LEU A 121 -21.25 -16.38 11.94
C LEU A 121 -21.47 -17.21 10.67
N THR A 122 -22.71 -17.36 10.17
CA THR A 122 -22.96 -18.01 8.87
C THR A 122 -22.35 -17.23 7.71
N GLY A 123 -22.23 -15.90 7.83
CA GLY A 123 -21.59 -15.05 6.83
C GLY A 123 -20.08 -15.28 6.70
N LEU A 124 -19.41 -15.89 7.69
CA LEU A 124 -17.96 -16.16 7.60
C LEU A 124 -17.63 -17.22 6.54
N ASP A 125 -18.61 -18.00 6.07
CA ASP A 125 -18.48 -18.99 5.00
C ASP A 125 -18.79 -18.41 3.60
N ASP A 126 -18.85 -17.08 3.45
CA ASP A 126 -19.09 -16.40 2.17
C ASP A 126 -17.99 -16.70 1.12
N ALA A 127 -18.37 -16.82 -0.14
CA ALA A 127 -17.43 -16.99 -1.25
C ALA A 127 -16.54 -15.74 -1.45
N ALA A 128 -17.09 -14.55 -1.23
CA ALA A 128 -16.37 -13.28 -1.39
C ALA A 128 -15.42 -13.02 -0.20
N SER A 129 -14.12 -12.85 -0.50
CA SER A 129 -13.10 -12.55 0.52
C SER A 129 -13.37 -11.23 1.25
N ASP A 130 -13.86 -10.20 0.55
CA ASP A 130 -14.15 -8.90 1.16
C ASP A 130 -15.22 -9.00 2.25
N ASN A 131 -16.27 -9.80 2.04
CA ASN A 131 -17.33 -10.03 3.03
C ASN A 131 -16.77 -10.72 4.28
N ARG A 132 -15.92 -11.75 4.10
CA ARG A 132 -15.27 -12.45 5.22
C ARG A 132 -14.34 -11.51 6.01
N MET A 133 -13.56 -10.69 5.32
CA MET A 133 -12.68 -9.71 5.96
C MET A 133 -13.47 -8.64 6.74
N ALA A 134 -14.56 -8.12 6.16
CA ALA A 134 -15.44 -7.16 6.84
C ALA A 134 -16.10 -7.78 8.08
N LEU A 135 -16.49 -9.05 8.02
CA LEU A 135 -17.03 -9.78 9.17
C LEU A 135 -16.00 -10.01 10.27
N HIS A 136 -14.74 -10.33 9.92
CA HIS A 136 -13.65 -10.40 10.91
C HIS A 136 -13.51 -9.06 11.65
N GLU A 137 -13.62 -7.93 10.95
CA GLU A 137 -13.59 -6.60 11.56
C GLU A 137 -14.83 -6.32 12.44
N LEU A 138 -16.02 -6.70 11.99
CA LEU A 138 -17.25 -6.59 12.79
C LEU A 138 -17.14 -7.39 14.10
N LEU A 139 -16.71 -8.64 14.02
CA LEU A 139 -16.53 -9.52 15.18
C LEU A 139 -15.45 -8.98 16.13
N SER A 140 -14.37 -8.41 15.59
CA SER A 140 -13.31 -7.77 16.40
C SER A 140 -13.87 -6.60 17.24
N ARG A 141 -14.92 -5.94 16.72
CA ARG A 141 -15.58 -4.79 17.35
C ARG A 141 -16.71 -5.17 18.31
N SER A 142 -17.26 -6.36 18.17
CA SER A 142 -18.43 -6.84 18.93
C SER A 142 -18.18 -7.09 20.44
N HIS A 143 -19.27 -7.06 21.20
CA HIS A 143 -19.35 -7.57 22.59
C HIS A 143 -20.24 -8.82 22.62
N LEU A 144 -19.69 -9.94 23.08
CA LEU A 144 -20.37 -11.23 23.17
C LEU A 144 -20.95 -11.43 24.57
N ALA A 145 -22.19 -11.92 24.66
CA ALA A 145 -22.92 -12.01 25.92
C ALA A 145 -22.28 -12.97 26.94
N ASP A 146 -21.79 -14.13 26.49
CA ASP A 146 -21.45 -15.25 27.36
C ASP A 146 -20.36 -16.16 26.79
N ALA A 147 -19.80 -17.03 27.63
CA ALA A 147 -18.68 -17.89 27.26
C ALA A 147 -19.04 -18.89 26.15
N ALA A 148 -20.31 -19.30 26.05
CA ALA A 148 -20.77 -20.14 24.95
C ALA A 148 -20.68 -19.42 23.60
N CYS A 149 -21.06 -18.14 23.54
CA CYS A 149 -20.92 -17.29 22.35
C CYS A 149 -19.45 -17.15 21.93
N VAL A 150 -18.54 -16.89 22.87
CA VAL A 150 -17.09 -16.83 22.59
C VAL A 150 -16.60 -18.16 22.02
N LYS A 151 -16.96 -19.29 22.66
CA LYS A 151 -16.58 -20.63 22.22
C LYS A 151 -17.06 -20.93 20.81
N GLN A 152 -18.32 -20.60 20.50
CA GLN A 152 -18.89 -20.81 19.18
C GLN A 152 -18.21 -19.96 18.11
N CYS A 153 -17.97 -18.68 18.40
CA CYS A 153 -17.23 -17.78 17.52
C CYS A 153 -15.84 -18.33 17.20
N VAL A 154 -15.09 -18.77 18.21
CA VAL A 154 -13.77 -19.39 18.03
C VAL A 154 -13.85 -20.66 17.20
N GLN A 155 -14.81 -21.56 17.46
CA GLN A 155 -14.96 -22.79 16.70
C GLN A 155 -15.23 -22.55 15.20
N ILE A 156 -16.08 -21.57 14.88
CA ILE A 156 -16.39 -21.23 13.49
C ILE A 156 -15.18 -20.55 12.83
N LEU A 157 -14.50 -19.60 13.50
CA LEU A 157 -13.29 -18.97 12.98
C LEU A 157 -12.15 -19.97 12.71
N LEU A 158 -12.00 -21.00 13.55
CA LEU A 158 -11.01 -22.06 13.33
C LEU A 158 -11.40 -22.97 12.15
N ARG A 159 -12.70 -23.22 11.94
CA ARG A 159 -13.19 -23.99 10.80
C ARG A 159 -12.99 -23.23 9.49
N THR A 160 -13.29 -21.93 9.48
CA THR A 160 -13.14 -21.08 8.30
C THR A 160 -11.67 -20.84 7.96
N LEU A 161 -10.78 -20.79 8.96
CA LEU A 161 -9.33 -20.78 8.74
C LEU A 161 -8.85 -22.01 7.93
N GLY A 162 -9.34 -23.20 8.28
CA GLY A 162 -9.02 -24.42 7.53
C GLY A 162 -9.59 -24.45 6.10
N ARG A 163 -10.70 -23.75 5.86
CA ARG A 163 -11.33 -23.65 4.53
C ARG A 163 -10.71 -22.55 3.66
N PHE A 164 -10.31 -21.43 4.26
CA PHE A 164 -9.76 -20.25 3.59
C PHE A 164 -8.42 -19.84 4.22
N PRO A 165 -7.31 -20.53 3.89
CA PRO A 165 -5.99 -20.22 4.43
C PRO A 165 -5.48 -18.81 4.09
N THR A 166 -6.01 -18.20 3.03
CA THR A 166 -5.70 -16.82 2.63
C THR A 166 -6.04 -15.79 3.71
N ASP A 167 -7.00 -16.10 4.57
CA ASP A 167 -7.55 -15.14 5.53
C ASP A 167 -6.86 -15.23 6.91
N ARG A 168 -5.80 -16.05 7.02
CA ARG A 168 -5.06 -16.37 8.26
C ARG A 168 -4.75 -15.16 9.14
N GLU A 169 -4.16 -14.12 8.57
CA GLU A 169 -3.79 -12.92 9.34
C GLU A 169 -5.00 -12.17 9.90
N SER A 170 -6.07 -12.09 9.10
CA SER A 170 -7.31 -11.43 9.52
C SER A 170 -8.01 -12.20 10.63
N THR A 171 -8.00 -13.54 10.57
CA THR A 171 -8.51 -14.42 11.62
C THR A 171 -7.71 -14.26 12.92
N TYR A 172 -6.37 -14.24 12.84
CA TYR A 172 -5.53 -14.02 14.02
C TYR A 172 -5.78 -12.65 14.66
N ARG A 173 -5.90 -11.59 13.85
CA ARG A 173 -6.21 -10.24 14.35
C ARG A 173 -7.59 -10.18 15.01
N CYS A 174 -8.59 -10.84 14.42
CA CYS A 174 -9.93 -10.96 14.99
C CYS A 174 -9.88 -11.67 16.35
N LEU A 175 -9.24 -12.84 16.44
CA LEU A 175 -9.08 -13.61 17.68
C LEU A 175 -8.30 -12.84 18.75
N ALA A 176 -7.26 -12.10 18.37
CA ALA A 176 -6.52 -11.23 19.28
C ALA A 176 -7.44 -10.17 19.91
N SER A 177 -8.24 -9.47 19.09
CA SER A 177 -9.21 -8.48 19.57
C SER A 177 -10.31 -9.09 20.45
N ILE A 178 -10.83 -10.26 20.08
CA ILE A 178 -11.81 -11.00 20.91
C ILE A 178 -11.21 -11.35 22.26
N GLY A 179 -9.96 -11.83 22.30
CA GLY A 179 -9.24 -12.18 23.53
C GLY A 179 -9.02 -10.98 24.44
N LEU A 180 -8.66 -9.83 23.87
CA LEU A 180 -8.46 -8.59 24.63
C LEU A 180 -9.75 -8.07 25.28
N LYS A 181 -10.89 -8.18 24.59
CA LYS A 181 -12.19 -7.68 25.09
C LYS A 181 -12.85 -8.63 26.06
N HIS A 182 -12.81 -9.93 25.75
CA HIS A 182 -13.56 -10.95 26.50
C HIS A 182 -12.64 -11.77 27.41
N ALA A 183 -11.60 -11.16 27.98
CA ALA A 183 -10.60 -11.86 28.78
C ALA A 183 -11.20 -12.67 29.95
N HIS A 184 -12.26 -12.14 30.57
CA HIS A 184 -12.99 -12.83 31.65
C HIS A 184 -13.74 -14.08 31.17
N LEU A 185 -14.33 -14.06 29.96
CA LEU A 185 -14.99 -15.22 29.35
C LEU A 185 -13.95 -16.23 28.83
N VAL A 186 -12.83 -15.76 28.28
CA VAL A 186 -11.75 -16.65 27.81
C VAL A 186 -11.08 -17.37 28.97
N GLN A 187 -11.03 -16.77 30.17
CA GLN A 187 -10.48 -17.43 31.37
C GLN A 187 -11.18 -18.78 31.65
N THR A 188 -12.50 -18.88 31.46
CA THR A 188 -13.24 -20.13 31.72
C THR A 188 -13.00 -21.18 30.64
N LEU A 189 -12.60 -20.75 29.44
CA LEU A 189 -12.36 -21.61 28.27
C LEU A 189 -10.88 -22.00 28.09
N ALA A 190 -9.94 -21.31 28.75
CA ALA A 190 -8.51 -21.42 28.48
C ALA A 190 -7.96 -22.85 28.57
N VAL A 191 -8.40 -23.61 29.59
CA VAL A 191 -8.01 -25.01 29.81
C VAL A 191 -8.55 -25.91 28.70
N GLU A 192 -9.81 -25.73 28.30
CA GLU A 192 -10.45 -26.49 27.23
C GLU A 192 -9.80 -26.18 25.86
N LEU A 193 -9.58 -24.89 25.56
CA LEU A 193 -9.02 -24.44 24.28
C LEU A 193 -7.61 -25.00 24.05
N LEU A 194 -6.77 -25.00 25.08
CA LEU A 194 -5.41 -25.53 25.03
C LEU A 194 -5.36 -27.06 25.20
N GLY A 195 -6.51 -27.72 25.42
CA GLY A 195 -6.59 -29.17 25.63
C GLY A 195 -5.83 -29.65 26.87
N VAL A 196 -5.69 -28.79 27.89
CA VAL A 196 -4.95 -29.11 29.11
C VAL A 196 -5.83 -29.98 29.99
N THR A 197 -5.38 -31.19 30.29
CA THR A 197 -6.05 -32.05 31.27
C THR A 197 -5.26 -32.02 32.58
N PRO A 198 -5.92 -31.94 33.75
CA PRO A 198 -5.21 -31.88 35.04
C PRO A 198 -4.51 -33.20 35.42
N VAL A 199 -4.73 -34.27 34.65
CA VAL A 199 -4.25 -35.63 34.95
C VAL A 199 -3.08 -36.05 34.07
N PHE A 200 -2.97 -35.52 32.84
CA PHE A 200 -1.95 -35.91 31.88
C PHE A 200 -1.21 -34.70 31.33
N ASP A 201 0.12 -34.80 31.31
CA ASP A 201 0.96 -33.89 30.54
C ASP A 201 0.76 -34.21 29.04
N MET A 202 0.05 -33.31 28.36
CA MET A 202 -0.14 -33.40 26.92
C MET A 202 1.15 -33.05 26.18
N GLN A 203 1.37 -33.69 25.04
CA GLN A 203 2.49 -33.36 24.16
C GLN A 203 2.39 -31.90 23.71
N GLU A 204 3.51 -31.19 23.75
CA GLU A 204 3.66 -29.82 23.25
C GLU A 204 3.24 -29.76 21.78
N GLN A 205 2.26 -28.90 21.46
CA GLN A 205 1.76 -28.70 20.10
C GLN A 205 2.72 -27.80 19.32
N SER A 206 2.93 -28.09 18.02
CA SER A 206 3.82 -27.28 17.18
C SER A 206 3.24 -25.89 16.94
N ILE A 207 4.09 -24.86 16.97
CA ILE A 207 3.71 -23.48 16.61
C ILE A 207 3.34 -23.37 15.11
N GLU A 208 3.78 -24.34 14.31
CA GLU A 208 3.45 -24.43 12.88
C GLU A 208 1.99 -24.82 12.61
N ASP A 209 1.31 -25.40 13.59
CA ASP A 209 -0.13 -25.68 13.49
C ASP A 209 -0.93 -24.37 13.61
N GLU A 210 -1.57 -23.97 12.51
CA GLU A 210 -2.36 -22.75 12.41
C GLU A 210 -3.52 -22.70 13.40
N ILE A 211 -4.15 -23.84 13.68
CA ILE A 211 -5.29 -23.93 14.60
C ILE A 211 -4.80 -23.77 16.04
N TYR A 212 -3.67 -24.39 16.38
CA TYR A 212 -3.04 -24.20 17.68
C TYR A 212 -2.60 -22.75 17.88
N LEU A 213 -1.93 -22.16 16.88
CA LEU A 213 -1.47 -20.78 16.92
C LEU A 213 -2.65 -19.81 17.11
N ALA A 214 -3.75 -20.00 16.39
CA ALA A 214 -4.98 -19.21 16.56
C ALA A 214 -5.50 -19.23 18.01
N LYS A 215 -5.60 -20.41 18.62
CA LYS A 215 -6.01 -20.58 20.03
C LYS A 215 -5.04 -19.90 20.99
N LEU A 216 -3.74 -20.04 20.72
CA LEU A 216 -2.68 -19.46 21.53
C LEU A 216 -2.73 -17.92 21.47
N VAL A 217 -2.94 -17.34 20.30
CA VAL A 217 -3.11 -15.88 20.10
C VAL A 217 -4.27 -15.35 20.94
N LEU A 218 -5.43 -16.02 20.92
CA LEU A 218 -6.59 -15.66 21.74
C LEU A 218 -6.27 -15.68 23.24
N VAL A 219 -5.67 -16.77 23.72
CA VAL A 219 -5.37 -16.96 25.15
C VAL A 219 -4.30 -15.98 25.65
N LEU A 220 -3.24 -15.73 24.87
CA LEU A 220 -2.18 -14.76 25.23
C LEU A 220 -2.71 -13.33 25.28
N ASN A 221 -3.59 -12.96 24.33
CA ASN A 221 -4.25 -11.65 24.35
C ASN A 221 -5.16 -11.48 25.58
N ALA A 222 -5.92 -12.51 25.95
CA ALA A 222 -6.70 -12.51 27.18
C ALA A 222 -5.82 -12.43 28.44
N ALA A 223 -4.69 -13.16 28.47
CA ALA A 223 -3.75 -13.19 29.58
C ALA A 223 -3.11 -11.82 29.88
N SER A 224 -2.94 -10.97 28.86
CA SER A 224 -2.46 -9.60 29.03
C SER A 224 -3.39 -8.72 29.87
N LYS A 225 -4.70 -9.01 29.87
CA LYS A 225 -5.71 -8.33 30.70
C LYS A 225 -5.97 -9.06 32.01
N GLN A 226 -5.95 -10.39 31.98
CA GLN A 226 -6.29 -11.23 33.12
C GLN A 226 -5.12 -12.14 33.52
N PRO A 227 -4.36 -11.79 34.57
CA PRO A 227 -3.11 -12.49 34.92
C PRO A 227 -3.33 -13.91 35.44
N VAL A 228 -4.54 -14.24 35.90
CA VAL A 228 -4.91 -15.59 36.34
C VAL A 228 -4.73 -16.62 35.23
N ILE A 229 -4.92 -16.22 33.97
CA ILE A 229 -4.76 -17.12 32.81
C ILE A 229 -3.32 -17.65 32.73
N CYS A 230 -2.31 -16.84 33.07
CA CYS A 230 -0.90 -17.26 33.09
C CYS A 230 -0.62 -18.43 34.04
N SER A 231 -1.45 -18.61 35.08
CA SER A 231 -1.34 -19.74 36.01
C SER A 231 -2.06 -21.00 35.51
N LEU A 232 -3.02 -20.86 34.60
CA LEU A 232 -3.79 -21.96 34.01
C LEU A 232 -3.09 -22.56 32.79
N THR A 233 -2.16 -21.82 32.18
CA THR A 233 -1.44 -22.24 30.99
C THR A 233 -0.22 -23.10 31.33
N PRO A 234 0.08 -24.13 30.50
CA PRO A 234 1.27 -24.97 30.67
C PRO A 234 2.59 -24.20 30.54
N PRO A 235 3.70 -24.72 31.11
CA PRO A 235 4.99 -24.02 31.11
C PRO A 235 5.57 -23.79 29.71
N TYR A 236 5.25 -24.64 28.73
CA TYR A 236 5.70 -24.46 27.34
C TYR A 236 5.06 -23.24 26.65
N VAL A 237 3.87 -22.81 27.06
CA VAL A 237 3.20 -21.60 26.55
C VAL A 237 4.06 -20.35 26.77
N LYS A 238 4.83 -20.29 27.86
CA LYS A 238 5.78 -19.21 28.10
C LYS A 238 6.91 -19.18 27.06
N LYS A 239 7.37 -20.34 26.57
CA LYS A 239 8.37 -20.40 25.49
C LYS A 239 7.76 -19.92 24.17
N HIS A 240 6.56 -20.39 23.84
CA HIS A 240 5.86 -19.95 22.63
C HIS A 240 5.54 -18.45 22.65
N TYR A 241 5.13 -17.90 23.79
CA TYR A 241 4.95 -16.46 23.97
C TYR A 241 6.21 -15.68 23.62
N ARG A 242 7.39 -16.13 24.10
CA ARG A 242 8.67 -15.46 23.81
C ARG A 242 8.98 -15.46 22.32
N PHE A 243 8.79 -16.61 21.65
CA PHE A 243 8.97 -16.73 20.20
C PHE A 243 8.02 -15.82 19.44
N LEU A 244 6.71 -15.89 19.72
CA LEU A 244 5.69 -15.09 19.05
C LEU A 244 5.85 -13.60 19.31
N ARG A 245 6.34 -13.21 20.49
CA ARG A 245 6.59 -11.80 20.80
C ARG A 245 7.74 -11.22 19.97
N CYS A 246 8.71 -12.05 19.60
CA CYS A 246 9.80 -11.68 18.68
C CYS A 246 9.33 -11.72 17.22
N ALA A 247 8.54 -12.72 16.82
CA ALA A 247 8.09 -12.90 15.44
C ALA A 247 6.96 -11.94 15.03
N SER A 248 5.95 -11.74 15.88
CA SER A 248 4.75 -10.91 15.57
C SER A 248 4.37 -9.97 16.74
N PRO A 249 5.13 -8.87 16.95
CA PRO A 249 4.90 -7.89 18.01
C PRO A 249 3.52 -7.23 17.99
N HIS A 250 2.94 -7.08 16.79
CA HIS A 250 1.67 -6.39 16.55
C HIS A 250 0.46 -7.23 16.97
N LEU A 251 0.62 -8.56 17.06
CA LEU A 251 -0.45 -9.50 17.36
C LEU A 251 -0.48 -9.90 18.85
N ILE A 252 0.68 -9.94 19.49
CA ILE A 252 0.84 -10.41 20.88
C ILE A 252 1.21 -9.24 21.81
N PRO A 253 0.34 -8.87 22.78
CA PRO A 253 0.63 -7.83 23.75
C PRO A 253 1.66 -8.29 24.79
N LYS A 254 2.25 -7.33 25.51
CA LYS A 254 3.17 -7.63 26.63
C LYS A 254 2.40 -8.21 27.81
N ILE A 255 2.91 -9.31 28.37
CA ILE A 255 2.37 -9.99 29.56
C ILE A 255 3.38 -9.87 30.71
N LYS A 256 2.99 -9.19 31.78
CA LYS A 256 3.89 -8.83 32.89
C LYS A 256 4.45 -10.06 33.59
N GLU A 257 3.62 -11.07 33.81
CA GLU A 257 3.95 -12.31 34.53
C GLU A 257 5.00 -13.16 33.78
N TYR A 258 5.00 -13.11 32.45
CA TYR A 258 5.98 -13.81 31.63
C TYR A 258 7.29 -13.04 31.47
N GLU A 259 7.24 -11.71 31.58
CA GLU A 259 8.41 -10.82 31.49
C GLU A 259 9.16 -10.65 32.81
N GLN A 260 8.51 -10.85 33.97
CA GLN A 260 9.14 -10.70 35.30
C GLN A 260 10.38 -11.59 35.52
N SER A 261 10.57 -12.65 34.73
CA SER A 261 11.81 -13.47 34.77
C SER A 261 13.00 -12.89 33.99
N ILE A 262 12.89 -11.69 33.39
CA ILE A 262 13.90 -11.11 32.48
C ILE A 262 14.80 -10.07 33.18
N ILE A 263 14.55 -9.71 34.46
CA ILE A 263 15.31 -8.62 35.12
C ILE A 263 16.82 -8.94 35.32
N SER A 264 17.31 -10.15 35.02
CA SER A 264 18.72 -10.49 35.22
C SER A 264 19.62 -10.50 33.98
N GLU A 265 19.12 -10.62 32.74
CA GLU A 265 20.00 -10.66 31.57
C GLU A 265 19.32 -10.05 30.34
N SER A 266 20.02 -9.15 29.65
CA SER A 266 19.66 -8.40 28.43
C SER A 266 18.81 -7.13 28.58
N SER A 267 19.49 -6.08 29.04
CA SER A 267 19.27 -4.69 28.62
C SER A 267 19.48 -4.53 27.09
N VAL A 268 18.53 -4.97 26.27
CA VAL A 268 18.44 -4.58 24.86
C VAL A 268 16.98 -4.32 24.49
N CYS A 269 16.46 -3.21 24.98
CA CYS A 269 15.38 -2.48 24.34
C CYS A 269 15.81 -1.02 24.36
N ALA A 270 16.73 -0.65 23.48
CA ALA A 270 17.04 0.74 23.24
C ALA A 270 15.72 1.45 22.85
N SER A 271 15.44 2.58 23.49
CA SER A 271 14.29 3.41 23.16
C SER A 271 14.31 3.76 21.66
N SER A 272 13.17 3.58 20.98
CA SER A 272 12.96 3.84 19.54
C SER A 272 13.65 5.12 19.03
N SER A 273 13.65 6.18 19.83
CA SER A 273 14.26 7.48 19.52
C SER A 273 15.78 7.48 19.34
N MET A 274 16.51 6.56 19.99
CA MET A 274 17.98 6.52 19.91
C MET A 274 18.47 5.72 18.70
N ILE A 275 17.64 4.79 18.21
CA ILE A 275 17.85 4.07 16.95
C ILE A 275 17.59 5.04 15.79
N ASP A 276 16.50 5.81 15.86
CA ASP A 276 16.11 6.80 14.85
C ASP A 276 17.23 7.81 14.51
N LEU A 277 17.96 8.32 15.51
CA LEU A 277 19.05 9.27 15.31
C LEU A 277 20.28 8.64 14.64
N LYS A 278 20.60 7.38 14.97
CA LYS A 278 21.72 6.66 14.36
C LYS A 278 21.45 6.34 12.90
N VAL A 279 20.22 5.91 12.60
CA VAL A 279 19.77 5.63 11.23
C VAL A 279 19.86 6.87 10.35
N GLN A 280 19.37 8.01 10.84
CA GLN A 280 19.49 9.28 10.11
C GLN A 280 20.94 9.67 9.86
N SER A 281 21.81 9.53 10.88
CA SER A 281 23.23 9.85 10.73
C SER A 281 23.92 8.99 9.66
N LEU A 282 23.52 7.73 9.52
CA LEU A 282 24.09 6.78 8.57
C LEU A 282 23.69 7.13 7.13
N LEU A 283 22.43 7.47 6.91
CA LEU A 283 21.92 7.92 5.61
C LEU A 283 22.52 9.28 5.20
N ASP A 284 22.63 10.24 6.12
CA ASP A 284 23.25 11.54 5.86
C ASP A 284 24.73 11.39 5.52
N ASN A 285 25.45 10.50 6.21
CA ASN A 285 26.84 10.19 5.90
C ASN A 285 26.99 9.51 4.53
N ALA A 286 26.07 8.64 4.14
CA ALA A 286 26.08 8.03 2.80
C ALA A 286 25.86 9.08 1.70
N TYR A 287 24.92 10.02 1.91
CA TYR A 287 24.68 11.12 0.98
C TYR A 287 25.89 12.06 0.87
N LYS A 288 26.50 12.46 1.99
CA LYS A 288 27.72 13.29 1.99
C LYS A 288 28.87 12.63 1.22
N ARG A 289 29.12 11.33 1.47
CA ARG A 289 30.13 10.56 0.73
C ARG A 289 29.86 10.56 -0.78
N MET A 290 28.60 10.47 -1.20
CA MET A 290 28.21 10.53 -2.61
C MET A 290 28.48 11.90 -3.23
N VAL A 291 28.16 12.99 -2.52
CA VAL A 291 28.45 14.36 -2.99
C VAL A 291 29.95 14.63 -3.06
N GLU A 292 30.71 14.22 -2.05
CA GLU A 292 32.18 14.32 -2.03
C GLU A 292 32.83 13.53 -3.16
N ALA A 293 32.35 12.30 -3.41
CA ALA A 293 32.81 11.49 -4.54
C ALA A 293 32.53 12.19 -5.88
N HIS A 294 31.39 12.87 -6.03
CA HIS A 294 31.06 13.59 -7.27
C HIS A 294 31.99 14.78 -7.53
N ILE A 295 32.47 15.45 -6.49
CA ILE A 295 33.38 16.60 -6.57
C ILE A 295 34.84 16.17 -6.80
N SER A 296 35.21 14.92 -6.47
CA SER A 296 36.58 14.41 -6.61
C SER A 296 37.12 14.53 -8.05
N ALA A 297 38.36 15.01 -8.19
CA ALA A 297 38.97 15.35 -9.48
C ALA A 297 39.50 14.15 -10.28
N GLY A 298 39.78 13.01 -9.62
CA GLY A 298 40.33 11.82 -10.26
C GLY A 298 39.26 10.89 -10.82
N ILE A 299 39.21 10.69 -12.15
CA ILE A 299 38.20 9.85 -12.84
C ILE A 299 38.20 8.39 -12.32
N SER A 300 39.38 7.80 -12.15
CA SER A 300 39.52 6.40 -11.68
C SER A 300 39.14 6.25 -10.20
N GLU A 301 39.56 7.20 -9.37
CA GLU A 301 39.23 7.25 -7.94
C GLU A 301 37.72 7.46 -7.73
N LYS A 302 37.11 8.36 -8.51
CA LYS A 302 35.67 8.62 -8.53
C LYS A 302 34.86 7.36 -8.84
N SER A 303 35.24 6.62 -9.88
CA SER A 303 34.57 5.37 -10.24
C SER A 303 34.71 4.29 -9.15
N ALA A 304 35.88 4.19 -8.51
CA ALA A 304 36.10 3.27 -7.39
C ALA A 304 35.26 3.64 -6.15
N LEU A 305 35.18 4.94 -5.82
CA LEU A 305 34.35 5.44 -4.72
C LEU A 305 32.87 5.17 -4.96
N PHE A 306 32.35 5.43 -6.16
CA PHE A 306 30.95 5.12 -6.48
C PHE A 306 30.63 3.63 -6.35
N LYS A 307 31.54 2.73 -6.77
CA LYS A 307 31.35 1.29 -6.59
C LYS A 307 31.24 0.88 -5.12
N LEU A 308 32.07 1.46 -4.24
CA LEU A 308 32.01 1.20 -2.81
C LEU A 308 30.71 1.73 -2.19
N ILE A 309 30.31 2.95 -2.56
CA ILE A 309 29.07 3.57 -2.05
C ILE A 309 27.85 2.78 -2.50
N LEU A 310 27.79 2.36 -3.77
CA LEU A 310 26.68 1.54 -4.29
C LEU A 310 26.57 0.22 -3.53
N ARG A 311 27.70 -0.44 -3.24
CA ARG A 311 27.72 -1.69 -2.46
C ARG A 311 27.24 -1.48 -1.02
N ASP A 312 27.67 -0.39 -0.37
CA ASP A 312 27.20 -0.05 0.99
C ASP A 312 25.68 0.22 0.99
N LEU A 313 25.18 0.95 -0.01
CA LEU A 313 23.75 1.26 -0.15
C LEU A 313 22.91 0.01 -0.49
N GLU A 314 23.44 -0.93 -1.27
CA GLU A 314 22.82 -2.24 -1.51
C GLU A 314 22.69 -3.04 -0.21
N ALA A 315 23.72 -3.04 0.64
CA ALA A 315 23.64 -3.68 1.95
C ALA A 315 22.58 -3.01 2.84
N TYR A 316 22.47 -1.68 2.82
CA TYR A 316 21.45 -0.95 3.58
C TYR A 316 20.01 -1.26 3.13
N GLN A 317 19.81 -1.63 1.86
CA GLN A 317 18.49 -2.04 1.36
C GLN A 317 18.00 -3.36 1.97
N THR A 318 18.91 -4.23 2.42
CA THR A 318 18.55 -5.55 2.96
C THR A 318 18.37 -5.61 4.48
N ILE A 319 18.76 -4.57 5.22
CA ILE A 319 18.89 -4.63 6.69
C ILE A 319 17.59 -4.26 7.41
N GLU A 320 16.98 -3.12 7.08
CA GLU A 320 15.78 -2.62 7.75
C GLU A 320 14.80 -2.00 6.76
N GLU A 321 13.51 -2.31 6.91
CA GLU A 321 12.42 -1.82 6.05
C GLU A 321 12.33 -0.28 6.05
N GLU A 322 12.57 0.36 7.20
CA GLU A 322 12.52 1.82 7.34
C GLU A 322 13.67 2.54 6.60
N ILE A 323 14.81 1.88 6.42
CA ILE A 323 16.01 2.42 5.75
C ILE A 323 16.02 2.04 4.27
N ALA A 324 15.38 0.93 3.92
CA ALA A 324 15.45 0.35 2.58
C ALA A 324 15.02 1.35 1.48
N VAL A 325 13.90 2.05 1.68
CA VAL A 325 13.38 3.01 0.71
C VAL A 325 14.33 4.21 0.50
N PRO A 326 14.77 4.93 1.55
CA PRO A 326 15.76 5.99 1.39
C PRO A 326 17.11 5.51 0.82
N ALA A 327 17.60 4.35 1.24
CA ALA A 327 18.86 3.79 0.75
C ALA A 327 18.79 3.46 -0.74
N ARG A 328 17.66 2.93 -1.21
CA ARG A 328 17.42 2.68 -2.63
C ARG A 328 17.36 3.97 -3.43
N PHE A 329 16.66 4.99 -2.93
CA PHE A 329 16.62 6.30 -3.58
C PHE A 329 18.05 6.88 -3.74
N LEU A 330 18.87 6.80 -2.70
CA LEU A 330 20.28 7.21 -2.75
C LEU A 330 21.09 6.36 -3.73
N HIS A 331 20.83 5.05 -3.81
CA HIS A 331 21.49 4.15 -4.75
C HIS A 331 21.18 4.53 -6.19
N ASP A 332 19.90 4.75 -6.52
CA ASP A 332 19.49 5.13 -7.88
C ASP A 332 20.03 6.51 -8.26
N LEU A 333 20.02 7.48 -7.33
CA LEU A 333 20.62 8.80 -7.53
C LEU A 333 22.13 8.70 -7.78
N CYS A 334 22.84 7.91 -6.96
CA CYS A 334 24.27 7.66 -7.12
C CYS A 334 24.59 6.99 -8.46
N ASN A 335 23.75 6.07 -8.90
CA ASN A 335 23.89 5.37 -10.17
C ASN A 335 23.70 6.33 -11.35
N VAL A 336 22.68 7.20 -11.32
CA VAL A 336 22.48 8.25 -12.35
C VAL A 336 23.69 9.17 -12.45
N MET A 337 24.22 9.63 -11.30
CA MET A 337 25.43 10.46 -11.28
C MET A 337 26.64 9.75 -11.87
N ASN A 338 26.86 8.48 -11.53
CA ASN A 338 27.94 7.67 -12.09
C ASN A 338 27.77 7.44 -13.61
N LEU A 339 26.55 7.16 -14.09
CA LEU A 339 26.28 7.03 -15.53
C LEU A 339 26.56 8.34 -16.27
N PHE A 340 26.17 9.49 -15.71
CA PHE A 340 26.48 10.79 -16.29
C PHE A 340 27.99 11.04 -16.37
N ASP A 341 28.75 10.70 -15.32
CA ASP A 341 30.21 10.78 -15.32
C ASP A 341 30.86 9.85 -16.36
N ILE A 342 30.33 8.63 -16.54
CA ILE A 342 30.77 7.70 -17.58
C ILE A 342 30.52 8.28 -18.98
N VAL A 343 29.35 8.86 -19.24
CA VAL A 343 29.05 9.51 -20.53
C VAL A 343 30.03 10.66 -20.80
N ASN A 344 30.25 11.54 -19.80
CA ASN A 344 31.17 12.67 -19.94
C ASN A 344 32.63 12.25 -20.17
N THR A 345 33.05 11.11 -19.63
CA THR A 345 34.41 10.58 -19.80
C THR A 345 34.56 9.79 -21.10
N GLY A 346 33.56 9.01 -21.49
CA GLY A 346 33.53 8.27 -22.75
C GLY A 346 33.60 9.17 -23.98
N ILE A 347 32.90 10.31 -23.94
CA ILE A 347 32.97 11.31 -25.03
C ILE A 347 34.37 11.94 -25.15
N ARG A 348 35.09 12.13 -24.03
CA ARG A 348 36.45 12.70 -24.03
C ARG A 348 37.51 11.70 -24.48
N SER A 349 37.30 10.42 -24.20
CA SER A 349 38.23 9.34 -24.53
C SER A 349 38.00 8.73 -25.92
N GLY A 350 36.86 9.04 -26.55
CA GLY A 350 36.53 8.57 -27.90
C GLY A 350 35.97 7.15 -27.92
N ASP A 351 35.23 6.76 -26.88
CA ASP A 351 34.58 5.45 -26.77
C ASP A 351 33.55 5.22 -27.88
N GLU A 352 33.18 3.94 -28.11
CA GLU A 352 32.18 3.57 -29.11
C GLU A 352 30.83 4.27 -28.89
N ILE A 353 30.35 4.93 -29.94
CA ILE A 353 29.12 5.76 -29.92
C ILE A 353 27.89 4.94 -29.53
N THR A 354 27.80 3.68 -29.95
CA THR A 354 26.71 2.76 -29.62
C THR A 354 26.66 2.47 -28.12
N THR A 355 27.82 2.31 -27.49
CA THR A 355 27.95 2.10 -26.04
C THR A 355 27.53 3.34 -25.28
N ILE A 356 27.99 4.53 -25.71
CA ILE A 356 27.57 5.81 -25.10
C ILE A 356 26.06 6.01 -25.23
N PHE A 357 25.48 5.70 -26.40
CA PHE A 357 24.04 5.81 -26.63
C PHE A 357 23.23 4.88 -25.71
N ASN A 358 23.66 3.63 -25.55
CA ASN A 358 23.02 2.69 -24.62
C ASN A 358 23.09 3.17 -23.17
N ILE A 359 24.22 3.75 -22.75
CA ILE A 359 24.40 4.33 -21.41
C ILE A 359 23.48 5.55 -21.22
N ILE A 360 23.35 6.42 -22.22
CA ILE A 360 22.41 7.56 -22.20
C ILE A 360 20.97 7.06 -22.05
N GLN A 361 20.56 6.06 -22.83
CA GLN A 361 19.24 5.46 -22.70
C GLN A 361 19.02 4.87 -21.30
N GLN A 362 20.00 4.17 -20.74
CA GLN A 362 19.93 3.62 -19.39
C GLN A 362 19.77 4.74 -18.34
N ALA A 363 20.51 5.84 -18.48
CA ALA A 363 20.40 7.00 -17.58
C ALA A 363 19.00 7.63 -17.66
N HIS A 364 18.43 7.83 -18.85
CA HIS A 364 17.06 8.34 -19.00
C HIS A 364 16.02 7.43 -18.35
N ARG A 365 16.15 6.11 -18.50
CA ARG A 365 15.25 5.14 -17.85
C ARG A 365 15.31 5.28 -16.33
N LYS A 366 16.52 5.32 -15.76
CA LYS A 366 16.71 5.48 -14.30
C LYS A 366 16.20 6.82 -13.78
N ILE A 367 16.42 7.92 -14.50
CA ILE A 367 15.85 9.23 -14.13
C ILE A 367 14.31 9.16 -14.14
N GLY A 368 13.72 8.55 -15.16
CA GLY A 368 12.28 8.32 -15.23
C GLY A 368 11.75 7.48 -14.07
N TRP A 369 12.50 6.47 -13.61
CA TRP A 369 12.17 5.69 -12.42
C TRP A 369 12.17 6.55 -11.16
N ILE A 370 13.23 7.34 -10.92
CA ILE A 370 13.32 8.18 -9.71
C ILE A 370 12.14 9.18 -9.63
N GLU A 371 11.76 9.77 -10.76
CA GLU A 371 10.68 10.76 -10.81
C GLU A 371 9.28 10.18 -10.59
N SER A 372 9.11 8.89 -10.91
CA SER A 372 7.80 8.25 -10.91
C SER A 372 7.61 7.28 -9.75
N GLN A 373 8.65 6.63 -9.25
CA GLN A 373 8.57 5.61 -8.19
C GLN A 373 8.58 6.20 -6.78
N TYR A 374 9.09 7.41 -6.58
CA TYR A 374 9.22 8.02 -5.25
C TYR A 374 8.26 9.18 -5.03
N HIS A 375 7.74 9.30 -3.81
CA HIS A 375 6.95 10.42 -3.33
C HIS A 375 7.69 11.12 -2.18
N GLY A 376 7.56 12.44 -2.08
CA GLY A 376 8.23 13.24 -1.05
C GLY A 376 9.69 13.60 -1.35
N VAL A 377 10.13 13.46 -2.61
CA VAL A 377 11.46 13.91 -3.06
C VAL A 377 11.55 15.44 -3.03
N ASP A 378 12.68 15.97 -2.55
CA ASP A 378 12.92 17.42 -2.53
C ASP A 378 12.93 18.01 -3.95
N LYS A 379 12.29 19.17 -4.11
CA LYS A 379 12.19 19.92 -5.37
C LYS A 379 13.57 20.24 -5.94
N LYS A 380 14.58 20.45 -5.09
CA LYS A 380 15.97 20.72 -5.51
C LYS A 380 16.62 19.52 -6.21
N ILE A 381 16.40 18.31 -5.71
CA ILE A 381 16.96 17.09 -6.31
C ILE A 381 16.25 16.81 -7.65
N LEU A 382 14.93 16.98 -7.69
CA LEU A 382 14.18 16.87 -8.93
C LEU A 382 14.68 17.87 -9.98
N ALA A 383 14.94 19.12 -9.58
CA ALA A 383 15.56 20.12 -10.46
C ALA A 383 16.93 19.66 -10.98
N ALA A 384 17.81 19.14 -10.12
CA ALA A 384 19.11 18.62 -10.53
C ALA A 384 19.01 17.44 -11.52
N LEU A 385 18.06 16.51 -11.31
CA LEU A 385 17.79 15.43 -12.25
C LEU A 385 17.25 15.93 -13.60
N ARG A 386 16.48 17.03 -13.60
CA ARG A 386 16.05 17.70 -14.85
C ARG A 386 17.22 18.31 -15.60
N GLU A 387 18.16 18.93 -14.91
CA GLU A 387 19.39 19.44 -15.54
C GLU A 387 20.21 18.31 -16.13
N CYS A 388 20.35 17.20 -15.40
CA CYS A 388 21.00 15.99 -15.91
C CYS A 388 20.32 15.47 -17.19
N THR A 389 18.98 15.46 -17.23
CA THR A 389 18.22 15.05 -18.42
C THR A 389 18.51 15.96 -19.61
N LEU A 390 18.53 17.28 -19.40
CA LEU A 390 18.87 18.26 -20.44
C LEU A 390 20.28 18.00 -20.98
N PHE A 391 21.27 17.80 -20.11
CA PHE A 391 22.64 17.56 -20.53
C PHE A 391 22.77 16.27 -21.35
N LEU A 392 22.11 15.19 -20.93
CA LEU A 392 22.08 13.92 -21.67
C LEU A 392 21.41 14.08 -23.05
N ASN A 393 20.29 14.80 -23.13
CA ASN A 393 19.61 15.09 -24.41
C ASN A 393 20.50 15.94 -25.33
N LEU A 394 21.19 16.95 -24.81
CA LEU A 394 22.11 17.77 -25.62
C LEU A 394 23.31 16.97 -26.13
N ILE A 395 23.83 16.04 -25.32
CA ILE A 395 24.86 15.09 -25.76
C ILE A 395 24.33 14.19 -26.88
N GLN A 396 23.10 13.69 -26.76
CA GLN A 396 22.45 12.90 -27.79
C GLN A 396 22.29 13.69 -29.10
N VAL A 397 21.93 14.98 -29.02
CA VAL A 397 21.91 15.89 -30.19
C VAL A 397 23.30 16.11 -30.77
N ALA A 398 24.34 16.24 -29.96
CA ALA A 398 25.70 16.39 -30.45
C ALA A 398 26.15 15.15 -31.25
N ILE A 399 25.85 13.94 -30.75
CA ILE A 399 26.11 12.67 -31.44
C ILE A 399 25.33 12.61 -32.77
N LEU A 400 24.08 13.10 -32.80
CA LEU A 400 23.27 13.17 -34.03
C LEU A 400 23.89 14.05 -35.11
N ILE A 401 24.40 15.21 -34.71
CA ILE A 401 25.02 16.19 -35.62
C ILE A 401 26.28 15.61 -36.25
N ASP A 402 27.11 14.94 -35.46
CA ASP A 402 28.43 14.49 -35.90
C ASP A 402 28.37 13.18 -36.73
N HIS A 403 27.32 12.35 -36.56
CA HIS A 403 27.25 11.02 -37.19
C HIS A 403 26.13 10.83 -38.24
N ILE A 404 25.08 11.67 -38.27
CA ILE A 404 23.99 11.53 -39.26
C ILE A 404 24.11 12.61 -40.36
N PRO A 405 24.19 12.24 -41.65
CA PRO A 405 24.35 13.19 -42.77
C PRO A 405 23.17 14.17 -42.99
N ASN A 406 22.04 14.00 -42.28
CA ASN A 406 20.90 14.93 -42.22
C ASN A 406 20.63 15.50 -40.81
N GLY A 407 21.46 15.16 -39.80
CA GLY A 407 21.25 15.52 -38.40
C GLY A 407 21.30 17.03 -38.15
N GLN A 408 22.15 17.76 -38.89
CA GLN A 408 22.27 19.23 -38.80
C GLN A 408 20.96 19.97 -39.13
N LYS A 409 20.10 19.42 -40.00
CA LYS A 409 18.81 20.03 -40.36
C LYS A 409 17.73 19.83 -39.29
N GLN A 410 17.84 18.77 -38.49
CA GLN A 410 16.87 18.39 -37.45
C GLN A 410 17.26 18.91 -36.06
N ALA A 411 18.56 19.04 -35.80
CA ALA A 411 19.13 19.52 -34.54
C ALA A 411 18.49 20.81 -33.98
N PRO A 412 18.30 21.91 -34.74
CA PRO A 412 17.77 23.15 -34.17
C PRO A 412 16.32 23.01 -33.68
N LYS A 413 15.50 22.20 -34.35
CA LYS A 413 14.11 21.93 -33.93
C LYS A 413 14.09 21.13 -32.63
N LEU A 414 14.91 20.09 -32.54
CA LEU A 414 15.01 19.23 -31.36
C LEU A 414 15.52 20.01 -30.14
N VAL A 415 16.53 20.86 -30.31
CA VAL A 415 17.03 21.71 -29.22
C VAL A 415 15.95 22.71 -28.76
N GLN A 416 15.19 23.29 -29.69
CA GLN A 416 14.09 24.21 -29.34
C GLN A 416 12.97 23.51 -28.57
N GLU A 417 12.60 22.29 -28.97
CA GLU A 417 11.63 21.46 -28.26
C GLU A 417 12.10 21.11 -26.83
N GLU A 418 13.38 20.76 -26.66
CA GLU A 418 13.96 20.46 -25.35
C GLU A 418 14.03 21.68 -24.43
N ILE A 419 14.41 22.86 -24.95
CA ILE A 419 14.41 24.10 -24.16
C ILE A 419 12.99 24.43 -23.66
N LEU A 420 11.98 24.34 -24.54
CA LEU A 420 10.59 24.56 -24.17
C LEU A 420 10.10 23.52 -23.14
N ALA A 421 10.49 22.25 -23.31
CA ALA A 421 10.13 21.18 -22.38
C ALA A 421 10.74 21.42 -20.99
N VAL A 422 12.00 21.84 -20.93
CA VAL A 422 12.70 22.17 -19.68
C VAL A 422 12.05 23.38 -19.00
N GLU A 423 11.83 24.48 -19.72
CA GLU A 423 11.18 25.67 -19.15
C GLU A 423 9.78 25.37 -18.59
N ASN A 424 8.97 24.58 -19.31
CA ASN A 424 7.64 24.18 -18.84
C ASN A 424 7.70 23.28 -17.60
N ARG A 425 8.73 22.45 -17.46
CA ARG A 425 8.91 21.57 -16.30
C ARG A 425 9.45 22.33 -15.08
N PHE A 426 10.36 23.28 -15.26
CA PHE A 426 10.83 24.16 -14.18
C PHE A 426 9.70 25.06 -13.65
N LYS A 427 8.80 25.55 -14.52
CA LYS A 427 7.57 26.25 -14.11
C LYS A 427 6.67 25.39 -13.21
N LYS A 428 6.55 24.08 -13.48
CA LYS A 428 5.77 23.15 -12.63
C LYS A 428 6.41 22.90 -11.26
N LEU A 429 7.73 23.02 -11.16
CA LEU A 429 8.49 22.72 -9.95
C LEU A 429 8.65 23.94 -9.03
N ASP A 430 8.26 25.15 -9.45
CA ASP A 430 8.54 26.43 -8.78
C ASP A 430 10.02 26.58 -8.39
N SER A 431 10.93 26.10 -9.23
CA SER A 431 12.38 26.14 -9.00
C SER A 431 13.10 26.85 -10.15
N LYS A 432 14.27 27.43 -9.86
CA LYS A 432 15.13 28.06 -10.87
C LYS A 432 16.23 27.07 -11.30
N PRO A 433 16.56 27.00 -12.61
CA PRO A 433 17.73 26.26 -13.07
C PRO A 433 19.02 26.89 -12.54
N SER A 434 20.09 26.09 -12.51
CA SER A 434 21.41 26.54 -12.08
C SER A 434 21.97 27.66 -12.96
N ASP A 435 22.90 28.45 -12.39
CA ASP A 435 23.59 29.54 -13.10
C ASP A 435 24.34 29.04 -14.34
N PHE A 436 24.77 27.78 -14.36
CA PHE A 436 25.37 27.15 -15.53
C PHE A 436 24.31 26.85 -16.60
N THR A 437 23.21 26.21 -16.21
CA THR A 437 22.12 25.86 -17.13
C THR A 437 21.46 27.10 -17.75
N THR A 438 21.30 28.19 -16.99
CA THR A 438 20.79 29.47 -17.54
C THR A 438 21.71 30.08 -18.60
N LYS A 439 23.03 30.09 -18.36
CA LYS A 439 24.03 30.54 -19.34
C LYS A 439 24.02 29.67 -20.58
N LEU A 440 23.89 28.36 -20.41
CA LEU A 440 23.82 27.40 -21.51
C LEU A 440 22.55 27.61 -22.36
N ILE A 441 21.38 27.79 -21.73
CA ILE A 441 20.12 28.07 -22.44
C ILE A 441 20.21 29.40 -23.19
N HIS A 442 20.80 30.45 -22.59
CA HIS A 442 21.02 31.72 -23.27
C HIS A 442 21.91 31.55 -24.52
N TRP A 443 23.03 30.85 -24.39
CA TRP A 443 23.93 30.57 -25.50
C TRP A 443 23.26 29.76 -26.62
N LEU A 444 22.47 28.74 -26.27
CA LEU A 444 21.70 27.96 -27.25
C LEU A 444 20.66 28.82 -27.98
N ASN A 445 19.93 29.66 -27.25
CA ASN A 445 18.94 30.56 -27.84
C ASN A 445 19.58 31.62 -28.76
N GLU A 446 20.73 32.16 -28.38
CA GLU A 446 21.53 33.08 -29.21
C GLU A 446 21.93 32.39 -30.52
N LYS A 447 22.50 31.18 -30.45
CA LYS A 447 22.89 30.39 -31.64
C LYS A 447 21.71 29.98 -32.51
N LEU A 448 20.56 29.65 -31.92
CA LEU A 448 19.33 29.35 -32.66
C LEU A 448 18.77 30.61 -33.37
N SER A 449 18.82 31.77 -32.74
CA SER A 449 18.35 33.03 -33.35
C SER A 449 19.17 33.45 -34.57
N GLU A 450 20.48 33.18 -34.57
CA GLU A 450 21.37 33.37 -35.73
C GLU A 450 21.00 32.46 -36.92
N THR A 451 20.39 31.29 -36.68
CA THR A 451 19.96 30.38 -37.77
C THR A 451 18.70 30.85 -38.48
N VAL A 452 17.80 31.58 -37.81
CA VAL A 452 16.51 32.03 -38.37
C VAL A 452 16.67 33.26 -39.27
N GLN A 453 17.65 34.13 -39.00
CA GLN A 453 17.88 35.35 -39.79
C GLN A 453 18.59 35.11 -41.14
N ASN A 454 19.31 33.99 -41.29
CA ASN A 454 20.11 33.70 -42.50
C ASN A 454 19.40 32.82 -43.56
N GLY A 455 18.09 32.61 -43.43
CA GLY A 455 17.30 31.67 -44.23
C GLY A 455 17.06 32.01 -45.71
N SER A 456 17.84 32.88 -46.35
CA SER A 456 17.60 33.27 -47.76
C SER A 456 18.69 32.93 -48.78
N ASN A 457 19.86 32.38 -48.42
CA ASN A 457 20.86 31.93 -49.40
C ASN A 457 21.57 30.65 -48.92
N LEU A 458 21.32 29.52 -49.58
CA LEU A 458 21.50 28.18 -49.03
C LEU A 458 22.69 27.37 -49.61
N GLU A 459 23.72 27.99 -50.19
CA GLU A 459 24.80 27.20 -50.82
C GLU A 459 26.23 27.44 -50.36
N GLU A 460 26.58 28.47 -49.59
CA GLU A 460 27.98 28.62 -49.16
C GLU A 460 28.15 29.16 -47.72
N LYS A 461 28.63 28.26 -46.85
CA LYS A 461 29.51 28.45 -45.67
C LYS A 461 28.95 28.35 -44.24
N LYS A 462 29.54 27.33 -43.58
CA LYS A 462 29.88 27.08 -42.17
C LYS A 462 28.79 26.54 -41.25
N ASP A 463 29.08 25.36 -40.72
CA ASP A 463 28.34 24.60 -39.72
C ASP A 463 28.17 25.42 -38.42
N PHE A 464 26.98 25.98 -38.18
CA PHE A 464 26.74 26.90 -37.06
C PHE A 464 26.48 26.20 -35.71
N LEU A 465 26.08 24.93 -35.72
CA LEU A 465 25.90 24.10 -34.52
C LEU A 465 26.68 22.80 -34.74
N SER A 466 27.98 22.79 -34.43
CA SER A 466 28.78 21.56 -34.47
C SER A 466 28.55 20.76 -33.18
N GLY A 467 28.48 19.42 -33.26
CA GLY A 467 28.35 18.57 -32.08
C GLY A 467 29.52 18.79 -31.12
N HIS A 468 30.73 18.97 -31.67
CA HIS A 468 31.91 19.40 -30.92
C HIS A 468 31.73 20.74 -30.17
N GLY A 469 30.98 21.71 -30.72
CA GLY A 469 30.72 22.99 -30.06
C GLY A 469 29.83 22.86 -28.84
N ILE A 470 28.80 22.01 -28.91
CA ILE A 470 27.90 21.68 -27.79
C ILE A 470 28.67 20.92 -26.71
N ILE A 471 29.44 19.90 -27.10
CA ILE A 471 30.26 19.11 -26.17
C ILE A 471 31.30 20.01 -25.47
N ALA A 472 31.92 20.95 -26.19
CA ALA A 472 32.88 21.90 -25.62
C ALA A 472 32.27 22.76 -24.51
N GLN A 473 31.04 23.24 -24.67
CA GLN A 473 30.35 24.01 -23.62
C GLN A 473 29.92 23.13 -22.44
N LEU A 474 29.68 21.83 -22.67
CA LEU A 474 29.34 20.86 -21.62
C LEU A 474 30.56 20.32 -20.84
N THR A 475 31.80 20.68 -21.24
CA THR A 475 33.02 20.18 -20.57
C THR A 475 33.16 20.57 -19.09
N GLY A 476 32.36 21.53 -18.59
CA GLY A 476 32.28 21.91 -17.18
C GLY A 476 30.95 21.58 -16.48
N ALA A 477 30.06 20.81 -17.13
CA ALA A 477 28.75 20.48 -16.57
C ALA A 477 28.91 19.54 -15.37
N TYR A 478 28.42 19.97 -14.21
CA TYR A 478 28.28 19.15 -13.02
C TYR A 478 26.81 19.09 -12.62
N ILE A 479 26.39 18.01 -11.97
CA ILE A 479 25.03 17.91 -11.45
C ILE A 479 25.02 18.69 -10.12
N PRO A 480 24.21 19.76 -9.97
CA PRO A 480 24.15 20.52 -8.73
C PRO A 480 23.36 19.73 -7.68
N ALA A 481 24.00 18.74 -7.07
CA ALA A 481 23.43 18.02 -5.94
C ALA A 481 23.37 18.97 -4.71
N PRO A 482 22.24 19.07 -4.00
CA PRO A 482 22.12 19.97 -2.85
C PRO A 482 23.07 19.56 -1.71
N GLU A 483 23.73 20.52 -1.07
CA GLU A 483 24.70 20.27 0.01
C GLU A 483 24.06 19.68 1.28
N THR A 484 22.77 19.94 1.50
CA THR A 484 22.00 19.40 2.63
C THR A 484 20.65 18.90 2.14
N LEU A 485 20.31 17.67 2.51
CA LEU A 485 19.08 17.02 2.08
C LEU A 485 18.06 17.09 3.22
N PRO A 486 16.89 17.74 3.05
CA PRO A 486 15.86 17.72 4.08
C PRO A 486 15.18 16.34 4.14
N SER A 487 15.35 15.67 5.28
CA SER A 487 14.66 14.46 5.77
C SER A 487 14.41 13.34 4.75
N LEU A 488 15.42 12.50 4.50
CA LEU A 488 15.34 11.25 3.74
C LEU A 488 14.19 10.32 4.19
N ARG A 489 13.75 10.41 5.46
CA ARG A 489 12.65 9.60 6.02
C ARG A 489 11.26 9.91 5.47
N LYS A 490 11.06 11.08 4.84
CA LYS A 490 9.75 11.42 4.24
C LYS A 490 9.55 10.79 2.87
N ILE A 491 10.60 10.20 2.30
CA ILE A 491 10.54 9.56 0.99
C ILE A 491 9.79 8.24 1.14
N SER A 492 8.67 8.14 0.46
CA SER A 492 7.90 6.89 0.35
C SER A 492 7.97 6.38 -1.08
N MET A 493 8.16 5.08 -1.25
CA MET A 493 8.20 4.44 -2.56
C MET A 493 6.81 3.92 -2.93
N LYS A 494 6.47 4.00 -4.21
CA LYS A 494 5.32 3.30 -4.78
C LYS A 494 5.69 1.83 -4.88
N SER A 495 4.93 0.94 -4.26
CA SER A 495 5.18 -0.50 -4.29
C SER A 495 3.90 -1.28 -4.49
N VAL A 496 4.06 -2.54 -4.88
CA VAL A 496 2.95 -3.47 -5.13
C VAL A 496 3.22 -4.77 -4.37
N GLN A 497 2.32 -5.12 -3.46
CA GLN A 497 2.29 -6.44 -2.85
C GLN A 497 1.28 -7.29 -3.61
N VAL A 498 1.67 -8.43 -4.19
CA VAL A 498 0.69 -9.32 -4.82
C VAL A 498 0.30 -10.41 -3.84
N ILE A 499 -1.00 -10.48 -3.55
CA ILE A 499 -1.61 -11.47 -2.66
C ILE A 499 -1.94 -12.74 -3.46
N ASP A 500 -2.49 -12.57 -4.65
CA ASP A 500 -2.84 -13.66 -5.57
C ASP A 500 -2.54 -13.21 -7.00
N PRO A 501 -1.82 -13.96 -7.87
CA PRO A 501 -1.29 -15.31 -7.70
C PRO A 501 -0.24 -15.46 -6.58
N ASN A 502 -0.44 -16.40 -5.64
CA ASN A 502 0.60 -16.73 -4.66
C ASN A 502 1.76 -17.46 -5.36
N LYS A 503 3.00 -16.96 -5.18
CA LYS A 503 4.23 -17.46 -5.83
C LYS A 503 4.41 -18.97 -5.63
N ASP A 504 4.07 -19.49 -4.45
CA ASP A 504 4.26 -20.91 -4.10
C ASP A 504 3.18 -21.84 -4.68
N VAL A 505 1.93 -21.37 -4.75
CA VAL A 505 0.78 -22.19 -5.19
C VAL A 505 0.68 -22.25 -6.72
N GLN A 506 1.13 -21.20 -7.42
CA GLN A 506 1.01 -21.08 -8.87
C GLN A 506 2.14 -21.75 -9.65
N ALA A 507 3.27 -22.06 -9.01
CA ALA A 507 4.33 -22.86 -9.64
C ALA A 507 3.84 -24.25 -10.11
N GLU A 508 2.79 -24.77 -9.48
CA GLU A 508 2.21 -26.10 -9.74
C GLU A 508 0.96 -26.07 -10.62
N LYS A 509 0.18 -24.97 -10.63
CA LYS A 509 -1.10 -24.89 -11.33
C LYS A 509 -0.94 -24.43 -12.78
N ILE A 510 -1.32 -25.28 -13.73
CA ILE A 510 -1.32 -24.95 -15.17
C ILE A 510 -2.71 -24.45 -15.58
N VAL A 511 -2.81 -23.22 -16.06
CA VAL A 511 -4.04 -22.66 -16.64
C VAL A 511 -4.18 -23.13 -18.08
N LYS A 512 -5.05 -24.12 -18.32
CA LYS A 512 -5.36 -24.64 -19.65
C LYS A 512 -6.54 -23.90 -20.25
N PHE A 513 -6.43 -23.46 -21.50
CA PHE A 513 -7.52 -22.78 -22.19
C PHE A 513 -7.49 -23.01 -23.69
N VAL A 514 -8.60 -22.72 -24.37
CA VAL A 514 -8.71 -22.89 -25.82
C VAL A 514 -7.91 -21.80 -26.53
N SER A 515 -6.99 -22.21 -27.40
CA SER A 515 -6.16 -21.29 -28.20
C SER A 515 -7.01 -20.24 -28.92
N GLY A 516 -6.59 -18.98 -28.86
CA GLY A 516 -7.29 -17.85 -29.49
C GLY A 516 -8.47 -17.29 -28.70
N LEU A 517 -8.91 -17.91 -27.61
CA LEU A 517 -9.90 -17.33 -26.70
C LEU A 517 -9.24 -16.68 -25.49
N PRO A 518 -9.70 -15.48 -25.05
CA PRO A 518 -9.17 -14.84 -23.86
C PRO A 518 -9.55 -15.62 -22.62
N THR A 519 -8.59 -15.81 -21.73
CA THR A 519 -8.77 -16.45 -20.42
C THR A 519 -8.38 -15.48 -19.32
N GLY A 520 -9.23 -15.37 -18.30
CA GLY A 520 -8.96 -14.54 -17.14
C GLY A 520 -8.05 -15.25 -16.14
N VAL A 521 -6.98 -14.56 -15.73
CA VAL A 521 -6.19 -14.92 -14.55
C VAL A 521 -6.50 -13.91 -13.46
N GLU A 522 -6.95 -14.40 -12.31
CA GLU A 522 -7.25 -13.56 -11.15
C GLU A 522 -5.96 -12.95 -10.61
N LEU A 523 -5.99 -11.64 -10.38
CA LEU A 523 -4.92 -10.87 -9.78
C LEU A 523 -5.50 -10.00 -8.67
N ASN A 524 -5.02 -10.24 -7.45
CA ASN A 524 -5.32 -9.46 -6.27
C ASN A 524 -4.01 -8.87 -5.71
N CYS A 525 -3.88 -7.55 -5.73
CA CYS A 525 -2.69 -6.88 -5.25
C CYS A 525 -2.99 -5.61 -4.44
N MET A 526 -2.09 -5.27 -3.54
CA MET A 526 -2.10 -4.06 -2.72
C MET A 526 -1.11 -3.06 -3.30
N LEU A 527 -1.62 -1.90 -3.67
CA LEU A 527 -0.86 -0.77 -4.20
C LEU A 527 -0.59 0.22 -3.05
N HIS A 528 0.68 0.47 -2.77
CA HIS A 528 1.12 1.37 -1.71
C HIS A 528 1.61 2.70 -2.28
N ASN A 529 1.17 3.83 -1.70
CA ASN A 529 1.62 5.19 -2.01
C ASN A 529 1.35 5.68 -3.45
N LEU A 530 0.42 5.08 -4.21
CA LEU A 530 0.01 5.58 -5.52
C LEU A 530 -1.00 6.73 -5.43
N THR A 531 -0.87 7.72 -6.32
CA THR A 531 -1.83 8.83 -6.44
C THR A 531 -2.93 8.53 -7.45
N ALA A 532 -4.03 9.30 -7.44
CA ALA A 532 -5.13 9.13 -8.41
C ALA A 532 -4.66 9.19 -9.88
N GLU A 533 -3.72 10.09 -10.20
CA GLU A 533 -3.15 10.18 -11.55
C GLU A 533 -2.31 8.95 -11.93
N ASP A 534 -1.68 8.31 -10.95
CA ASP A 534 -0.92 7.07 -11.18
C ASP A 534 -1.86 5.89 -11.44
N LEU A 535 -3.00 5.83 -10.74
CA LEU A 535 -4.00 4.76 -10.92
C LEU A 535 -4.57 4.75 -12.35
N GLU A 536 -4.77 5.93 -12.97
CA GLU A 536 -5.21 5.99 -14.37
C GLU A 536 -4.17 5.42 -15.35
N LYS A 537 -2.89 5.58 -15.01
CA LYS A 537 -1.73 5.14 -15.80
C LYS A 537 -1.25 3.74 -15.41
N PHE A 538 -1.82 3.15 -14.37
CA PHE A 538 -1.48 1.81 -13.90
C PHE A 538 -1.79 0.77 -14.97
N ARG A 539 -0.82 -0.07 -15.29
CA ARG A 539 -0.92 -1.15 -16.27
C ARG A 539 -0.25 -2.40 -15.73
N ILE A 540 -0.78 -3.55 -16.14
CA ILE A 540 -0.17 -4.85 -15.92
C ILE A 540 0.48 -5.25 -17.24
N LYS A 541 1.80 -5.32 -17.25
CA LYS A 541 2.58 -5.80 -18.38
C LYS A 541 2.56 -7.33 -18.37
N ILE A 542 2.27 -7.91 -19.52
CA ILE A 542 2.25 -9.35 -19.77
C ILE A 542 3.36 -9.62 -20.77
N GLU A 543 4.39 -10.36 -20.36
CA GLU A 543 5.48 -10.80 -21.22
C GLU A 543 5.26 -12.28 -21.56
N TYR A 544 5.12 -12.57 -22.85
CA TYR A 544 4.96 -13.92 -23.38
C TYR A 544 6.32 -14.56 -23.69
N PRO A 545 6.40 -15.90 -23.83
CA PRO A 545 7.64 -16.62 -24.15
C PRO A 545 8.24 -16.24 -25.50
N ASP A 546 7.44 -15.70 -26.43
CA ASP A 546 7.85 -15.23 -27.74
C ASP A 546 8.35 -13.77 -27.73
N GLU A 547 8.63 -13.24 -26.53
CA GLU A 547 9.02 -11.84 -26.27
C GLU A 547 7.94 -10.81 -26.65
N THR A 548 6.73 -11.25 -26.99
CA THR A 548 5.62 -10.32 -27.20
C THR A 548 5.16 -9.73 -25.87
N ILE A 549 4.83 -8.44 -25.89
CA ILE A 549 4.43 -7.69 -24.71
C ILE A 549 3.01 -7.17 -24.92
N ALA A 550 2.12 -7.50 -23.98
CA ALA A 550 0.78 -6.92 -23.89
C ALA A 550 0.65 -6.07 -22.62
N TYR A 551 -0.25 -5.09 -22.65
CA TYR A 551 -0.57 -4.26 -21.49
C TYR A 551 -2.06 -4.37 -21.18
N TYR A 552 -2.38 -4.76 -19.96
CA TYR A 552 -3.75 -4.78 -19.45
C TYR A 552 -4.02 -3.58 -18.54
N ARG A 553 -5.19 -2.96 -18.70
CA ARG A 553 -5.66 -1.84 -17.89
C ARG A 553 -6.86 -2.29 -17.04
N PRO A 554 -6.72 -2.32 -15.69
CA PRO A 554 -7.86 -2.56 -14.81
C PRO A 554 -8.93 -1.47 -14.93
N ARG A 555 -10.18 -1.82 -14.63
CA ARG A 555 -11.30 -0.87 -14.64
C ARG A 555 -11.24 0.02 -13.41
N SER A 556 -11.79 1.23 -13.49
CA SER A 556 -11.83 2.15 -12.34
C SER A 556 -12.59 1.57 -11.14
N THR A 557 -13.58 0.71 -11.38
CA THR A 557 -14.37 0.03 -10.34
C THR A 557 -13.62 -1.08 -9.60
N GLU A 558 -12.50 -1.55 -10.16
CA GLU A 558 -11.68 -2.62 -9.58
C GLU A 558 -10.64 -2.08 -8.57
N PHE A 559 -10.53 -0.75 -8.44
CA PHE A 559 -9.68 -0.09 -7.46
C PHE A 559 -10.48 0.21 -6.19
N ILE A 560 -10.20 -0.54 -5.13
CA ILE A 560 -10.83 -0.38 -3.81
C ILE A 560 -9.88 0.43 -2.92
N THR A 561 -10.24 1.67 -2.62
CA THR A 561 -9.41 2.54 -1.77
C THR A 561 -9.63 2.18 -0.29
N LEU A 562 -8.60 1.65 0.36
CA LEU A 562 -8.63 1.30 1.78
C LEU A 562 -8.17 2.46 2.67
N SER A 563 -7.15 3.20 2.21
CA SER A 563 -6.66 4.42 2.86
C SER A 563 -6.03 5.37 1.85
N ASN A 564 -5.69 6.60 2.26
CA ASN A 564 -5.05 7.60 1.39
C ASN A 564 -3.74 7.13 0.72
N ARG A 565 -3.12 6.04 1.21
CA ARG A 565 -1.87 5.49 0.69
C ARG A 565 -1.95 3.99 0.39
N LEU A 566 -3.13 3.39 0.46
CA LEU A 566 -3.31 1.95 0.26
C LEU A 566 -4.56 1.69 -0.58
N VAL A 567 -4.36 1.10 -1.75
CA VAL A 567 -5.43 0.74 -2.68
C VAL A 567 -5.33 -0.74 -3.00
N ARG A 568 -6.40 -1.49 -2.83
CA ARG A 568 -6.49 -2.88 -3.27
C ARG A 568 -7.00 -2.92 -4.71
N VAL A 569 -6.37 -3.73 -5.55
CA VAL A 569 -6.82 -4.00 -6.91
C VAL A 569 -7.17 -5.47 -7.01
N GLN A 570 -8.42 -5.75 -7.34
CA GLN A 570 -8.90 -7.09 -7.62
C GLN A 570 -9.42 -7.11 -9.05
N THR A 571 -8.66 -7.73 -9.95
CA THR A 571 -8.95 -7.74 -11.39
C THR A 571 -8.73 -9.12 -11.99
N THR A 572 -9.34 -9.34 -13.15
CA THR A 572 -9.12 -10.55 -13.96
C THR A 572 -8.33 -10.16 -15.19
N VAL A 573 -7.04 -10.49 -15.19
CA VAL A 573 -6.12 -10.19 -16.30
C VAL A 573 -6.46 -11.11 -17.46
N LEU A 574 -6.89 -10.52 -18.57
CA LEU A 574 -7.22 -11.29 -19.78
C LEU A 574 -5.94 -11.60 -20.56
N ILE A 575 -5.68 -12.90 -20.72
CA ILE A 575 -4.55 -13.43 -21.47
C ILE A 575 -5.08 -14.18 -22.69
N SER A 576 -4.45 -13.99 -23.84
CA SER A 576 -4.77 -14.74 -25.06
C SER A 576 -3.46 -15.13 -25.76
N ALA A 577 -3.38 -16.40 -26.14
CA ALA A 577 -2.24 -16.94 -26.85
C ALA A 577 -2.70 -17.89 -27.96
N GLN A 578 -1.86 -18.02 -28.99
CA GLN A 578 -2.00 -19.03 -30.03
C GLN A 578 -1.64 -20.42 -29.49
N LEU A 579 -1.93 -21.47 -30.25
CA LEU A 579 -1.68 -22.86 -29.85
C LEU A 579 -0.20 -23.08 -29.51
N TRP A 580 0.08 -23.67 -28.33
CA TRP A 580 1.43 -24.04 -27.91
C TRP A 580 1.56 -25.56 -27.78
N ALA A 581 2.76 -26.08 -28.09
CA ALA A 581 3.04 -27.50 -27.96
C ALA A 581 3.11 -27.94 -26.49
N GLU A 582 3.67 -27.10 -25.63
CA GLU A 582 3.83 -27.36 -24.20
C GLU A 582 3.31 -26.18 -23.36
N ALA A 583 3.12 -26.41 -22.06
CA ALA A 583 2.81 -25.34 -21.13
C ALA A 583 4.05 -24.47 -20.93
N SER A 584 3.89 -23.15 -20.94
CA SER A 584 4.98 -22.21 -20.73
C SER A 584 4.58 -21.11 -19.75
N GLU A 585 5.59 -20.50 -19.14
CA GLU A 585 5.43 -19.39 -18.19
C GLU A 585 5.27 -18.07 -18.92
N ILE A 586 4.28 -17.29 -18.51
CA ILE A 586 4.18 -15.86 -18.83
C ILE A 586 4.60 -15.05 -17.60
N GLN A 587 5.18 -13.87 -17.81
CA GLN A 587 5.50 -12.95 -16.71
C GLN A 587 4.49 -11.82 -16.64
N LEU A 588 3.85 -11.67 -15.48
CA LEU A 588 3.02 -10.54 -15.14
C LEU A 588 3.84 -9.54 -14.31
N CYS A 589 3.82 -8.27 -14.69
CA CYS A 589 4.50 -7.21 -13.96
C CYS A 589 3.61 -5.98 -13.82
N CYS A 590 3.40 -5.54 -12.58
CA CYS A 590 2.60 -4.36 -12.27
C CYS A 590 3.46 -3.09 -12.41
N GLY A 591 2.93 -2.05 -13.06
CA GLY A 591 3.68 -0.82 -13.28
C GLY A 591 2.83 0.37 -13.71
N VAL A 592 3.50 1.49 -13.95
CA VAL A 592 2.89 2.73 -14.45
C VAL A 592 3.38 2.97 -15.87
N LEU A 593 2.45 3.13 -16.80
CA LEU A 593 2.77 3.46 -18.19
C LEU A 593 2.79 4.98 -18.38
N LEU A 594 3.97 5.53 -18.62
CA LEU A 594 4.19 6.95 -18.87
C LEU A 594 4.35 7.21 -20.36
N SER A 595 3.89 8.36 -20.81
CA SER A 595 4.28 8.87 -22.13
C SER A 595 5.79 9.09 -22.12
N SER A 596 6.49 8.59 -23.14
CA SER A 596 7.96 8.66 -23.25
C SER A 596 8.51 10.02 -22.80
N PRO A 597 9.54 10.07 -21.92
CA PRO A 597 10.37 11.25 -21.86
C PRO A 597 11.02 11.38 -23.25
N GLN A 598 10.78 12.50 -23.93
CA GLN A 598 11.34 12.79 -25.25
C GLN A 598 12.84 12.49 -25.26
N GLY A 599 13.20 11.33 -25.81
CA GLY A 599 14.55 10.91 -26.10
C GLY A 599 14.74 11.00 -27.60
N ILE A 600 15.86 11.56 -28.02
CA ILE A 600 16.05 11.96 -29.42
C ILE A 600 16.66 10.79 -30.19
N SER A 601 15.87 10.08 -31.00
CA SER A 601 16.32 8.87 -31.70
C SER A 601 17.35 9.17 -32.80
N ILE A 602 18.47 8.43 -32.78
CA ILE A 602 19.54 8.44 -33.79
C ILE A 602 19.32 7.26 -34.74
N GLY A 603 18.61 7.47 -35.86
CA GLY A 603 18.43 6.45 -36.89
C GLY A 603 17.21 6.65 -37.81
N ALA A 604 17.26 6.03 -39.01
CA ALA A 604 16.27 6.14 -40.08
C ALA A 604 14.96 5.36 -39.83
N ASN A 605 14.78 4.74 -38.66
CA ASN A 605 13.51 4.14 -38.30
C ASN A 605 12.68 5.19 -37.56
N GLU A 606 11.68 5.73 -38.26
CA GLU A 606 10.54 6.41 -37.63
C GLU A 606 9.92 5.45 -36.60
N TYR A 607 10.28 5.60 -35.32
CA TYR A 607 9.58 4.91 -34.26
C TYR A 607 8.67 5.90 -33.53
N THR A 608 7.38 5.61 -33.70
CA THR A 608 6.26 6.01 -32.85
C THR A 608 6.69 6.24 -31.40
N LYS A 609 6.19 7.30 -30.76
CA LYS A 609 6.28 7.56 -29.31
C LYS A 609 6.10 6.24 -28.51
N GLU A 610 7.18 5.57 -28.15
CA GLU A 610 7.08 4.31 -27.40
C GLU A 610 6.69 4.64 -25.95
N ASN A 611 5.61 4.03 -25.47
CA ASN A 611 5.18 4.24 -24.09
C ASN A 611 6.24 3.68 -23.13
N PHE A 612 6.68 4.48 -22.15
CA PHE A 612 7.69 4.11 -21.17
C PHE A 612 7.02 3.42 -19.98
N PHE A 613 7.20 2.11 -19.85
CA PHE A 613 6.69 1.35 -18.71
C PHE A 613 7.66 1.39 -17.53
N VAL A 614 7.18 1.88 -16.40
CA VAL A 614 7.90 1.88 -15.12
C VAL A 614 7.38 0.72 -14.27
N PRO A 615 8.15 -0.37 -14.11
CA PRO A 615 7.77 -1.45 -13.21
C PRO A 615 7.76 -0.95 -11.77
N LEU A 616 6.76 -1.39 -11.00
CA LEU A 616 6.70 -1.12 -9.57
C LEU A 616 7.44 -2.21 -8.79
N PRO A 617 8.18 -1.85 -7.74
CA PRO A 617 8.84 -2.80 -6.87
C PRO A 617 7.88 -3.61 -6.01
N ASP A 618 8.32 -4.80 -5.62
CA ASP A 618 7.59 -5.64 -4.66
C ASP A 618 7.60 -4.96 -3.27
N ALA A 619 6.51 -5.08 -2.52
CA ALA A 619 6.43 -4.52 -1.17
C ALA A 619 7.22 -5.37 -0.17
N ASP A 620 7.18 -6.69 -0.31
CA ASP A 620 7.86 -7.64 0.58
C ASP A 620 9.37 -7.71 0.29
N GLU A 621 9.74 -7.59 -0.99
CA GLU A 621 11.13 -7.55 -1.46
C GLU A 621 11.38 -6.26 -2.26
N PRO A 622 11.64 -5.13 -1.59
CA PRO A 622 11.79 -3.84 -2.26
C PRO A 622 12.98 -3.81 -3.23
N THR A 623 13.94 -4.72 -3.14
CA THR A 623 15.06 -4.81 -4.09
C THR A 623 14.66 -5.36 -5.46
N GLN A 624 13.54 -6.08 -5.56
CA GLN A 624 13.08 -6.73 -6.79
C GLN A 624 11.84 -6.02 -7.37
N PHE A 625 11.64 -6.18 -8.68
CA PHE A 625 10.39 -5.78 -9.30
C PHE A 625 9.34 -6.85 -9.06
N ASN A 626 8.07 -6.43 -8.92
CA ASN A 626 6.97 -7.37 -8.81
C ASN A 626 6.81 -8.11 -10.15
N LYS A 627 7.37 -9.32 -10.22
CA LYS A 627 7.28 -10.24 -11.35
C LYS A 627 6.64 -11.53 -10.88
N ILE A 628 5.60 -11.95 -11.58
CA ILE A 628 4.88 -13.17 -11.25
C ILE A 628 4.86 -14.07 -12.48
N SER A 629 5.38 -15.27 -12.32
CA SER A 629 5.29 -16.32 -13.35
C SER A 629 3.97 -17.05 -13.21
N VAL A 630 3.21 -17.13 -14.31
CA VAL A 630 2.00 -17.94 -14.40
C VAL A 630 2.17 -18.97 -15.51
N LYS A 631 1.97 -20.25 -15.21
CA LYS A 631 2.05 -21.32 -16.22
C LYS A 631 0.74 -21.42 -16.98
N ILE A 632 0.80 -21.23 -18.29
CA ILE A 632 -0.36 -21.31 -19.17
C ILE A 632 -0.15 -22.34 -20.28
N HIS A 633 -1.25 -22.95 -20.74
CA HIS A 633 -1.24 -23.89 -21.85
C HIS A 633 -2.44 -23.68 -22.78
N PRO A 634 -2.27 -22.92 -23.87
CA PRO A 634 -3.27 -22.78 -24.91
C PRO A 634 -3.34 -24.07 -25.74
N VAL A 635 -4.45 -24.80 -25.60
CA VAL A 635 -4.73 -26.08 -26.26
C VAL A 635 -5.79 -25.91 -27.35
N ASN A 636 -5.80 -26.83 -28.31
CA ASN A 636 -6.86 -26.85 -29.31
C ASN A 636 -8.19 -27.30 -28.65
N ARG A 637 -9.32 -26.88 -29.22
CA ARG A 637 -10.64 -27.30 -28.73
C ARG A 637 -10.73 -28.83 -28.89
N MET A 638 -10.73 -29.58 -27.79
CA MET A 638 -11.07 -31.01 -27.82
C MET A 638 -12.54 -31.21 -28.12
#